data_AF-A0A8H5G4C1-F1
#
_entry.id   AF-A0A8H5G4C1-F1
#
_cell.length_a   1.000
_cell.length_b   1.000
_cell.length_c   1.000
_cell.angle_alpha   90.00
_cell.angle_beta   90.00
_cell.angle_gamma   90.00
#
_symmetry.space_group_name_H-M   'P 1'
#
loop_
_entity.id
_entity.type
_entity.pdbx_description
1 polymer ?
#
loop_
_entity_poly.entity_id
_entity_poly.type
_entity_poly.pdbx_seq_one_letter_code
_entity_poly.pdbx_strand_id
1 'polypeptide(L)'
;MRLLWPVPLFLLLQITLAATPAKRHYDTHNYYAIEHNPHSSPASLDDVLRTLGVELVEKAGELENFWLVRTLKLTHNFSKREESRDPVLETYRQLQARARSPLSIRSDDAEHARRIVSSVKHLSRQELRQRVKRAPPSKRPGDDTLSREIASRLGIQDPLFDQQWHLVNNEFQEHSMNATPVWEMGFTGKGVISSLVDDGLDYTSEDLAANFDAEDSYDFNDHEPLPTPKNFDDHHGTRCAGQVAALKNNVCGVGIAYESKVAGVRILSGPISDVDEAAALNYGFHNVSIYSCSWGPPDNGQSMEGPGYLIKKAVVNGINNGRNGKGSIFVFASGNGAAQGDQCNFDGYTNSIYSVTVAAIDYKGMHPYYSEPCAANMIVAYSSGGGQHIVTTDKGKDNCATTHGGTSAAAPNAVGVFALALEARHVGLPDLGWRDIQHLCVETARIVNPDDLDWEKTAAGRMYSYKYGYGALDAYAFVTAAQSWQPVKPQTWLSTETIRLNDGKMDNEGNYTGGQLIGAEGVESKITITQQMLGDNNLEKLEHINVKVWIQHTRRGDVEVTLTSPNGIKSVLASKRQFDVDTTGFPGWTFMSVKHWGEVPIGDWTIRVSDQNEPQKNNGSFLGWNMMFWGSAIDPDKTRDYEVPNVDDVLPPTEAPMIPILPSGATKQHPKPTSHLPGDHGTAEGENSKPAFATPTASPTAIDSTPDEGWFPDLSKLESSQKWFFGAIALVILFGIGAGVFFYVRRRKQRRAGYGRVGNEEMSMSGLSGRGGATGGSGRTRELYDAFGEVSDDDEEYADENTGLTRPHLPGRSTEGIGFHSGFLDDEDPATTGGVTPRQEQYRDESSSGEEEEEEEEEEEEEDDDSDEDSHGTPRAREEARLISPTGGHSSATSTNGREAGNTQVHD
;
A
#
# COMPACT_ATOMS: atom_id res chain seq x y z
N MET A 1 42.87 9.47 59.32
CA MET A 1 43.54 10.59 58.64
C MET A 1 44.37 10.08 57.47
N ARG A 2 44.08 10.51 56.24
CA ARG A 2 45.06 10.92 55.22
C ARG A 2 44.32 11.56 54.03
N LEU A 3 44.98 12.48 53.35
CA LEU A 3 44.49 13.09 52.12
C LEU A 3 44.58 12.08 50.98
N LEU A 4 43.84 12.30 49.89
CA LEU A 4 44.35 12.05 48.53
C LEU A 4 43.54 12.83 47.47
N TRP A 5 44.21 13.78 46.83
CA TRP A 5 44.00 14.13 45.43
C TRP A 5 45.37 13.95 44.76
N PRO A 6 45.41 13.35 43.56
CA PRO A 6 45.44 14.22 42.39
C PRO A 6 44.47 13.82 41.26
N VAL A 7 44.30 14.79 40.36
CA VAL A 7 43.58 14.79 39.08
C VAL A 7 44.56 15.44 38.08
N PRO A 8 44.54 15.20 36.73
CA PRO A 8 43.64 14.38 35.92
C PRO A 8 44.38 13.27 35.11
N LEU A 9 43.63 12.46 34.32
CA LEU A 9 43.68 12.52 32.85
C LEU A 9 42.66 11.56 32.21
N PHE A 10 41.61 12.10 31.58
CA PHE A 10 41.39 11.98 30.14
C PHE A 10 40.26 12.91 29.67
N LEU A 11 40.60 13.99 28.94
CA LEU A 11 39.64 14.63 28.03
C LEU A 11 39.61 13.79 26.75
N LEU A 12 38.44 13.33 26.32
CA LEU A 12 38.06 13.15 24.90
C LEU A 12 36.58 12.73 24.74
N LEU A 13 35.66 13.49 25.36
CA LEU A 13 34.22 13.39 25.10
C LEU A 13 33.54 14.76 25.31
N GLN A 14 33.51 15.51 24.22
CA GLN A 14 32.79 16.78 24.00
C GLN A 14 32.34 16.73 22.53
N ILE A 15 31.10 17.16 22.25
CA ILE A 15 30.40 16.95 20.97
C ILE A 15 30.02 15.46 20.78
N THR A 16 28.75 15.05 20.85
CA THR A 16 27.48 15.75 21.14
C THR A 16 26.79 15.15 22.38
N LEU A 17 26.42 16.01 23.33
CA LEU A 17 25.28 15.74 24.21
C LEU A 17 24.09 16.47 23.59
N ALA A 18 23.04 15.75 23.22
CA ALA A 18 21.76 16.37 22.92
C ALA A 18 21.29 17.10 24.20
N ALA A 19 21.10 18.42 24.12
CA ALA A 19 20.76 19.21 25.29
C ALA A 19 19.32 18.92 25.72
N THR A 20 19.16 18.11 26.79
CA THR A 20 17.86 17.78 27.37
C THR A 20 17.09 19.07 27.69
N PRO A 21 15.90 19.30 27.11
CA PRO A 21 15.23 20.60 27.20
C PRO A 21 15.02 21.10 28.63
N ALA A 22 15.33 22.38 28.85
CA ALA A 22 15.29 23.00 30.17
C ALA A 22 13.86 22.98 30.75
N LYS A 23 13.72 22.53 32.00
CA LYS A 23 12.41 22.38 32.65
C LYS A 23 11.66 23.71 32.75
N ARG A 24 10.48 23.79 32.14
CA ARG A 24 9.72 25.04 31.94
C ARG A 24 8.62 25.22 32.97
N HIS A 25 8.72 26.30 33.76
CA HIS A 25 7.80 26.66 34.83
C HIS A 25 6.79 27.71 34.35
N TYR A 26 5.78 27.26 33.59
CA TYR A 26 4.73 28.10 32.98
C TYR A 26 3.69 28.64 33.97
N ASP A 27 3.69 28.16 35.21
CA ASP A 27 2.90 28.68 36.33
C ASP A 27 3.37 30.09 36.73
N THR A 28 4.68 30.26 36.84
CA THR A 28 5.40 31.41 37.41
C THR A 28 6.02 32.31 36.34
N HIS A 29 6.24 31.81 35.12
CA HIS A 29 6.88 32.56 34.03
C HIS A 29 6.06 32.53 32.74
N ASN A 30 6.18 33.60 31.94
CA ASN A 30 5.80 33.62 30.53
C ASN A 30 7.02 33.26 29.69
N TYR A 31 6.83 32.43 28.66
CA TYR A 31 7.90 32.04 27.73
C TYR A 31 7.63 32.64 26.35
N TYR A 32 8.68 32.91 25.58
CA TYR A 32 8.63 33.47 24.23
C TYR A 32 9.69 32.76 23.37
N ALA A 33 9.43 32.66 22.06
CA ALA A 33 10.45 32.26 21.08
C ALA A 33 10.89 33.51 20.32
N ILE A 34 12.20 33.72 20.22
CA ILE A 34 12.84 34.83 19.49
C ILE A 34 13.69 34.25 18.38
N GLU A 35 13.42 34.64 17.14
CA GLU A 35 14.36 34.47 16.03
C GLU A 35 15.31 35.68 16.01
N HIS A 36 16.56 35.48 16.45
CA HIS A 36 17.60 36.51 16.44
C HIS A 36 18.50 36.31 15.23
N ASN A 37 18.50 37.25 14.28
CA ASN A 37 19.22 37.09 13.01
C ASN A 37 20.72 37.41 13.18
N PRO A 38 21.65 36.42 13.17
CA PRO A 38 23.06 36.66 13.49
C PRO A 38 23.84 37.36 12.37
N HIS A 39 23.30 37.44 11.15
CA HIS A 39 24.06 37.86 9.96
C HIS A 39 23.70 39.26 9.47
N SER A 40 22.56 39.83 9.91
CA SER A 40 22.21 41.24 9.67
C SER A 40 22.00 42.06 10.95
N SER A 41 22.33 41.51 12.12
CA SER A 41 22.06 42.15 13.41
C SER A 41 23.21 43.06 13.89
N PRO A 42 22.90 44.32 14.27
CA PRO A 42 23.82 45.23 14.96
C PRO A 42 23.70 45.20 16.50
N ALA A 43 23.05 44.19 17.10
CA ALA A 43 22.87 44.05 18.55
C ALA A 43 22.94 42.57 18.96
N SER A 44 23.74 42.23 19.97
CA SER A 44 23.87 40.82 20.40
C SER A 44 22.53 40.27 20.92
N LEU A 45 22.42 38.94 20.97
CA LEU A 45 21.28 38.29 21.61
C LEU A 45 21.10 38.79 23.06
N ASP A 46 22.18 38.99 23.80
CA ASP A 46 22.16 39.53 25.17
C ASP A 46 21.62 40.98 25.23
N ASP A 47 21.96 41.84 24.27
CA ASP A 47 21.39 43.20 24.17
C ASP A 47 19.87 43.15 23.91
N VAL A 48 19.43 42.24 23.04
CA VAL A 48 18.00 42.00 22.72
C VAL A 48 17.25 41.50 23.95
N LEU A 49 17.79 40.51 24.66
CA LEU A 49 17.22 39.93 25.87
C LEU A 49 17.05 40.97 26.98
N ARG A 50 18.11 41.72 27.28
CA ARG A 50 18.10 42.82 28.28
C ARG A 50 17.08 43.89 27.93
N THR A 51 16.99 44.29 26.65
CA THR A 51 16.07 45.35 26.21
C THR A 51 14.61 44.91 26.22
N LEU A 52 14.34 43.61 26.05
CA LEU A 52 13.00 43.02 26.12
C LEU A 52 12.59 42.57 27.54
N GLY A 53 13.48 42.65 28.53
CA GLY A 53 13.20 42.23 29.90
C GLY A 53 13.02 40.72 30.07
N VAL A 54 13.74 39.92 29.30
CA VAL A 54 13.64 38.45 29.26
C VAL A 54 15.00 37.78 29.52
N GLU A 55 14.97 36.62 30.16
CA GLU A 55 16.11 35.73 30.38
C GLU A 55 16.20 34.71 29.23
N LEU A 56 17.41 34.37 28.78
CA LEU A 56 17.63 33.21 27.90
C LEU A 56 17.36 31.92 28.67
N VAL A 57 16.68 30.97 28.03
CA VAL A 57 16.46 29.62 28.58
C VAL A 57 17.31 28.61 27.81
N GLU A 58 17.15 28.54 26.49
CA GLU A 58 17.76 27.52 25.62
C GLU A 58 17.62 27.92 24.14
N LYS A 59 18.28 27.17 23.23
CA LYS A 59 17.93 27.17 21.81
C LYS A 59 16.57 26.47 21.63
N ALA A 60 15.72 26.93 20.73
CA ALA A 60 14.37 26.39 20.55
C ALA A 60 14.38 25.05 19.78
N GLY A 61 14.85 23.99 20.44
CA GLY A 61 15.23 22.74 19.77
C GLY A 61 16.46 22.97 18.89
N GLU A 62 16.52 22.28 17.74
CA GLU A 62 17.65 22.42 16.81
C GLU A 62 17.49 23.57 15.81
N LEU A 63 16.35 24.27 15.80
CA LEU A 63 16.06 25.40 14.91
C LEU A 63 17.14 26.49 15.03
N GLU A 64 17.93 26.68 13.97
CA GLU A 64 19.02 27.66 13.99
C GLU A 64 18.46 29.07 14.25
N ASN A 65 19.16 29.83 15.10
CA ASN A 65 18.84 31.23 15.40
C ASN A 65 17.49 31.49 16.13
N PHE A 66 16.72 30.44 16.44
CA PHE A 66 15.57 30.52 17.35
C PHE A 66 15.98 30.20 18.80
N TRP A 67 15.58 31.08 19.71
CA TRP A 67 15.91 31.03 21.14
C TRP A 67 14.64 31.05 21.98
N LEU A 68 14.55 30.14 22.95
CA LEU A 68 13.50 30.18 23.96
C LEU A 68 13.95 31.09 25.11
N VAL A 69 13.08 32.03 25.48
CA VAL A 69 13.35 33.07 26.49
C VAL A 69 12.16 33.15 27.45
N ARG A 70 12.34 33.71 28.64
CA ARG A 70 11.28 33.83 29.65
C ARG A 70 11.29 35.15 30.40
N THR A 71 10.16 35.50 31.03
CA THR A 71 10.10 36.54 32.08
C THR A 71 9.10 36.15 33.16
N LEU A 72 9.20 36.73 34.35
CA LEU A 72 8.32 36.44 35.49
C LEU A 72 6.89 36.92 35.22
N LYS A 73 5.90 36.15 35.68
CA LYS A 73 4.50 36.56 35.68
C LYS A 73 4.23 37.53 36.84
N LEU A 74 3.76 38.72 36.52
CA LEU A 74 3.33 39.73 37.50
C LEU A 74 1.98 39.32 38.11
N THR A 75 2.01 38.55 39.19
CA THR A 75 0.81 38.07 39.89
C THR A 75 0.30 39.09 40.92
N HIS A 76 -0.92 39.61 40.70
CA HIS A 76 -1.72 40.43 41.63
C HIS A 76 -1.10 41.81 42.02
N ASN A 77 -1.81 42.94 41.97
CA ASN A 77 -3.24 43.23 41.78
C ASN A 77 -3.42 44.56 41.02
N PHE A 78 -4.33 44.62 40.04
CA PHE A 78 -5.35 45.68 39.87
C PHE A 78 -6.29 45.30 38.71
N SER A 79 -7.53 45.81 38.73
CA SER A 79 -8.50 45.90 37.62
C SER A 79 -8.59 44.73 36.62
N LYS A 80 -9.71 43.98 36.66
CA LYS A 80 -10.05 42.87 35.73
C LYS A 80 -10.42 43.32 34.28
N ARG A 81 -9.66 44.28 33.75
CA ARG A 81 -9.83 44.92 32.43
C ARG A 81 -8.50 45.15 31.67
N GLU A 82 -7.34 44.91 32.31
CA GLU A 82 -6.00 45.08 31.69
C GLU A 82 -5.29 43.75 31.35
N GLU A 83 -5.97 42.61 31.50
CA GLU A 83 -5.46 41.25 31.19
C GLU A 83 -5.30 40.97 29.67
N SER A 84 -5.08 42.03 28.87
CA SER A 84 -5.13 42.03 27.39
C SER A 84 -3.85 42.50 26.70
N ARG A 85 -2.80 42.88 27.45
CA ARG A 85 -1.51 43.31 26.86
C ARG A 85 -0.32 42.59 27.50
N ASP A 86 0.40 41.85 26.67
CA ASP A 86 1.65 41.20 27.03
C ASP A 86 2.80 42.25 27.10
N PRO A 87 3.56 42.33 28.20
CA PRO A 87 4.54 43.40 28.41
C PRO A 87 5.78 43.28 27.51
N VAL A 88 6.20 42.06 27.14
CA VAL A 88 7.36 41.82 26.27
C VAL A 88 7.02 42.19 24.83
N LEU A 89 5.86 41.72 24.34
CA LEU A 89 5.36 42.07 23.02
C LEU A 89 5.03 43.56 22.92
N GLU A 90 4.51 44.19 23.97
CA GLU A 90 4.24 45.63 23.98
C GLU A 90 5.53 46.46 24.02
N THR A 91 6.55 46.02 24.77
CA THR A 91 7.88 46.65 24.76
C THR A 91 8.49 46.55 23.36
N TYR A 92 8.38 45.39 22.70
CA TYR A 92 8.82 45.24 21.31
C TYR A 92 8.03 46.11 20.33
N ARG A 93 6.69 46.23 20.45
CA ARG A 93 5.89 47.17 19.65
C ARG A 93 6.28 48.63 19.87
N GLN A 94 6.59 49.03 21.11
CA GLN A 94 7.07 50.38 21.40
C GLN A 94 8.45 50.64 20.80
N LEU A 95 9.35 49.65 20.81
CA LEU A 95 10.64 49.73 20.11
C LEU A 95 10.42 49.83 18.59
N GLN A 96 9.52 49.04 18.00
CA GLN A 96 9.15 49.12 16.59
C GLN A 96 8.57 50.51 16.22
N ALA A 97 7.72 51.08 17.07
CA ALA A 97 7.15 52.42 16.87
C ALA A 97 8.21 53.53 16.97
N ARG A 98 9.09 53.47 17.99
CA ARG A 98 10.22 54.42 18.14
C ARG A 98 11.22 54.29 16.99
N ALA A 99 11.54 53.07 16.57
CA ALA A 99 12.44 52.81 15.44
C ALA A 99 11.94 53.42 14.13
N ARG A 100 10.61 53.33 13.89
CA ARG A 100 9.90 53.88 12.72
C ARG A 100 9.56 55.38 12.84
N SER A 101 9.83 56.03 13.98
CA SER A 101 9.52 57.45 14.18
C SER A 101 10.51 58.37 13.44
N PRO A 102 10.03 59.29 12.57
CA PRO A 102 10.89 60.23 11.85
C PRO A 102 11.27 61.47 12.69
N LEU A 103 10.68 61.67 13.87
CA LEU A 103 10.89 62.88 14.68
C LEU A 103 12.11 62.80 15.61
N SER A 104 12.68 61.61 15.81
CA SER A 104 13.83 61.40 16.71
C SER A 104 14.99 60.66 16.00
N ILE A 105 15.33 61.11 14.79
CA ILE A 105 16.34 60.46 13.93
C ILE A 105 17.70 60.34 14.64
N ARG A 106 18.10 61.33 15.44
CA ARG A 106 19.39 61.45 16.13
C ARG A 106 19.33 61.33 17.67
N SER A 107 18.35 60.62 18.22
CA SER A 107 18.33 60.31 19.66
C SER A 107 18.80 58.88 19.88
N ASP A 108 19.76 58.66 20.79
CA ASP A 108 20.38 57.36 21.05
C ASP A 108 19.35 56.25 21.31
N ASP A 109 18.28 56.55 22.06
CA ASP A 109 17.15 55.63 22.32
C ASP A 109 16.48 55.09 21.04
N ALA A 110 16.43 55.89 19.98
CA ALA A 110 15.78 55.53 18.72
C ALA A 110 16.74 54.78 17.79
N GLU A 111 18.03 55.07 17.83
CA GLU A 111 19.05 54.23 17.20
C GLU A 111 19.19 52.88 17.90
N HIS A 112 19.07 52.84 19.22
CA HIS A 112 19.00 51.61 20.00
C HIS A 112 17.75 50.81 19.63
N ALA A 113 16.57 51.45 19.62
CA ALA A 113 15.33 50.80 19.20
C ALA A 113 15.41 50.23 17.76
N ARG A 114 16.01 50.96 16.80
CA ARG A 114 16.25 50.45 15.44
C ARG A 114 17.14 49.20 15.46
N ARG A 115 18.26 49.24 16.18
CA ARG A 115 19.21 48.11 16.28
C ARG A 115 18.57 46.85 16.86
N ILE A 116 17.79 46.97 17.94
CA ILE A 116 17.10 45.85 18.57
C ILE A 116 16.00 45.30 17.64
N VAL A 117 15.23 46.17 16.98
CA VAL A 117 14.15 45.77 16.06
C VAL A 117 14.68 45.07 14.80
N SER A 118 15.80 45.53 14.22
CA SER A 118 16.43 44.86 13.06
C SER A 118 17.08 43.52 13.41
N SER A 119 17.23 43.21 14.70
CA SER A 119 17.88 41.99 15.20
C SER A 119 16.90 40.86 15.49
N VAL A 120 15.62 41.17 15.70
CA VAL A 120 14.55 40.22 16.01
C VAL A 120 13.68 40.06 14.77
N LYS A 121 13.86 38.95 14.04
CA LYS A 121 13.08 38.63 12.84
C LYS A 121 11.68 38.15 13.20
N HIS A 122 11.57 37.37 14.29
CA HIS A 122 10.31 36.89 14.85
C HIS A 122 10.34 36.92 16.39
N LEU A 123 9.20 37.23 17.00
CA LEU A 123 9.00 37.17 18.46
C LEU A 123 7.55 36.73 18.71
N SER A 124 7.37 35.58 19.36
CA SER A 124 6.03 35.06 19.70
C SER A 124 5.96 34.48 21.11
N ARG A 125 4.88 34.79 21.84
CA ARG A 125 4.60 34.23 23.17
C ARG A 125 4.26 32.75 23.04
N GLN A 126 4.88 31.93 23.88
CA GLN A 126 4.62 30.50 23.97
C GLN A 126 3.48 30.26 24.96
N GLU A 127 2.28 30.14 24.41
CA GLU A 127 1.06 29.81 25.15
C GLU A 127 0.99 28.29 25.38
N LEU A 128 0.57 27.88 26.58
CA LEU A 128 0.28 26.46 26.84
C LEU A 128 -0.96 26.03 26.05
N ARG A 129 -0.73 25.31 24.95
CA ARG A 129 -1.77 24.68 24.14
C ARG A 129 -1.72 23.18 24.38
N GLN A 130 -2.70 22.65 25.10
CA GLN A 130 -2.84 21.21 25.31
C GLN A 130 -3.17 20.55 23.96
N ARG A 131 -2.19 19.86 23.37
CA ARG A 131 -2.42 18.97 22.23
C ARG A 131 -3.05 17.68 22.78
N VAL A 132 -4.25 17.35 22.30
CA VAL A 132 -4.94 16.09 22.59
C VAL A 132 -4.52 15.07 21.53
N LYS A 133 -4.50 13.76 21.83
CA LYS A 133 -4.51 12.73 20.78
C LYS A 133 -5.70 13.00 19.86
N ARG A 134 -5.51 12.92 18.53
CA ARG A 134 -6.63 12.93 17.57
C ARG A 134 -7.32 11.56 17.53
N ALA A 135 -7.93 11.18 18.65
CA ALA A 135 -8.96 10.16 18.69
C ALA A 135 -10.31 10.86 18.90
N PRO A 136 -11.38 10.48 18.19
CA PRO A 136 -12.72 10.90 18.60
C PRO A 136 -13.00 10.37 20.01
N PRO A 137 -13.86 11.04 20.82
CA PRO A 137 -14.28 10.47 22.08
C PRO A 137 -15.02 9.16 21.81
N SER A 138 -14.72 8.12 22.58
CA SER A 138 -15.53 6.91 22.58
C SER A 138 -16.97 7.28 22.90
N LYS A 139 -17.88 7.14 21.93
CA LYS A 139 -19.23 6.72 22.28
C LYS A 139 -19.07 5.43 23.09
N ARG A 140 -19.76 5.32 24.22
CA ARG A 140 -20.05 3.99 24.74
C ARG A 140 -21.01 3.35 23.74
N PRO A 141 -20.80 2.09 23.31
CA PRO A 141 -21.87 1.34 22.68
C PRO A 141 -23.12 1.34 23.58
N GLY A 142 -24.29 1.22 22.95
CA GLY A 142 -25.40 0.59 23.64
C GLY A 142 -25.07 -0.90 23.68
N ASP A 143 -24.98 -1.47 24.88
CA ASP A 143 -24.64 -2.87 25.14
C ASP A 143 -23.43 -3.44 24.35
N ASP A 144 -22.27 -3.47 25.01
CA ASP A 144 -21.10 -4.28 24.62
C ASP A 144 -21.38 -5.82 24.65
N THR A 145 -22.64 -6.25 24.51
CA THR A 145 -23.02 -7.66 24.65
C THR A 145 -22.67 -8.46 23.42
N LEU A 146 -22.95 -7.98 22.20
CA LEU A 146 -22.93 -8.82 21.00
C LEU A 146 -21.58 -9.49 20.74
N SER A 147 -20.48 -8.74 20.70
CA SER A 147 -19.12 -9.29 20.56
C SER A 147 -18.74 -10.24 21.71
N ARG A 148 -19.10 -9.93 22.96
CA ARG A 148 -18.80 -10.77 24.13
C ARG A 148 -19.68 -12.02 24.21
N GLU A 149 -20.90 -11.95 23.70
CA GLU A 149 -21.86 -13.04 23.57
C GLU A 149 -21.41 -14.02 22.48
N ILE A 150 -21.04 -13.51 21.30
CA ILE A 150 -20.43 -14.31 20.23
C ILE A 150 -19.13 -14.96 20.71
N ALA A 151 -18.27 -14.22 21.42
CA ALA A 151 -17.03 -14.77 21.95
C ALA A 151 -17.29 -15.92 22.95
N SER A 152 -18.15 -15.69 23.94
CA SER A 152 -18.59 -16.69 24.91
C SER A 152 -19.22 -17.93 24.24
N ARG A 153 -19.99 -17.73 23.16
CA ARG A 153 -20.69 -18.79 22.42
C ARG A 153 -19.79 -19.61 21.50
N LEU A 154 -18.70 -19.03 20.98
CA LEU A 154 -17.73 -19.70 20.09
C LEU A 154 -16.42 -20.11 20.78
N GLY A 155 -16.31 -19.88 22.09
CA GLY A 155 -15.12 -20.19 22.90
C GLY A 155 -13.91 -19.29 22.61
N ILE A 156 -14.14 -18.10 22.05
CA ILE A 156 -13.12 -17.06 21.82
C ILE A 156 -12.82 -16.39 23.16
N GLN A 157 -11.55 -16.30 23.53
CA GLN A 157 -11.09 -15.61 24.76
C GLN A 157 -9.94 -14.62 24.45
N ASP A 158 -9.72 -14.40 23.15
CA ASP A 158 -8.69 -13.62 22.50
C ASP A 158 -8.89 -12.12 22.80
N PRO A 159 -7.90 -11.46 23.43
CA PRO A 159 -8.14 -10.28 24.27
C PRO A 159 -8.54 -9.00 23.53
N LEU A 160 -8.41 -8.97 22.20
CA LEU A 160 -8.78 -7.84 21.34
C LEU A 160 -9.97 -8.15 20.40
N PHE A 161 -10.59 -9.33 20.49
CA PHE A 161 -11.75 -9.67 19.66
C PHE A 161 -12.92 -8.67 19.82
N ASP A 162 -13.11 -8.09 21.01
CA ASP A 162 -14.14 -7.05 21.23
C ASP A 162 -13.84 -5.70 20.54
N GLN A 163 -12.62 -5.55 20.00
CA GLN A 163 -12.17 -4.42 19.18
C GLN A 163 -12.06 -4.77 17.69
N GLN A 164 -12.15 -6.06 17.31
CA GLN A 164 -12.23 -6.50 15.91
C GLN A 164 -13.63 -6.25 15.32
N TRP A 165 -14.01 -4.98 15.21
CA TRP A 165 -15.30 -4.54 14.69
C TRP A 165 -15.60 -5.04 13.27
N HIS A 166 -14.56 -5.32 12.46
CA HIS A 166 -14.71 -5.90 11.12
C HIS A 166 -15.24 -7.34 11.17
N LEU A 167 -15.10 -8.04 12.30
CA LEU A 167 -15.71 -9.35 12.57
C LEU A 167 -17.08 -9.17 13.25
N VAL A 168 -17.15 -8.37 14.32
CA VAL A 168 -18.40 -8.06 15.05
C VAL A 168 -18.46 -6.57 15.43
N ASN A 169 -19.25 -5.80 14.70
CA ASN A 169 -19.37 -4.36 14.91
C ASN A 169 -20.47 -4.02 15.94
N ASN A 170 -20.08 -3.62 17.16
CA ASN A 170 -21.02 -3.29 18.22
C ASN A 170 -21.78 -1.94 18.00
N GLU A 171 -21.32 -1.03 17.13
CA GLU A 171 -22.00 0.25 16.86
C GLU A 171 -22.89 0.20 15.60
N PHE A 172 -22.44 -0.51 14.56
CA PHE A 172 -23.12 -0.65 13.27
C PHE A 172 -23.06 -2.12 12.82
N GLN A 173 -23.97 -2.95 13.32
CA GLN A 173 -23.93 -4.42 13.16
C GLN A 173 -23.94 -4.85 11.68
N GLU A 174 -24.60 -4.07 10.82
CA GLU A 174 -24.64 -4.20 9.37
C GLU A 174 -23.31 -3.85 8.66
N HIS A 175 -22.27 -3.47 9.40
CA HIS A 175 -20.95 -3.08 8.91
C HIS A 175 -19.84 -3.94 9.53
N SER A 176 -19.92 -5.24 9.26
CA SER A 176 -18.93 -6.27 9.52
C SER A 176 -18.89 -7.26 8.36
N MET A 177 -17.84 -8.09 8.27
CA MET A 177 -17.65 -9.12 7.23
C MET A 177 -18.66 -10.27 7.31
N ASN A 178 -19.51 -10.33 8.34
CA ASN A 178 -20.53 -11.36 8.55
C ASN A 178 -19.98 -12.81 8.62
N ALA A 179 -18.79 -12.98 9.20
CA ALA A 179 -18.11 -14.28 9.32
C ALA A 179 -18.68 -15.19 10.43
N THR A 180 -19.30 -14.62 11.47
CA THR A 180 -19.80 -15.39 12.62
C THR A 180 -20.79 -16.50 12.27
N PRO A 181 -21.80 -16.31 11.40
CA PRO A 181 -22.66 -17.42 10.96
C PRO A 181 -21.93 -18.49 10.13
N VAL A 182 -20.77 -18.18 9.54
CA VAL A 182 -19.94 -19.16 8.81
C VAL A 182 -19.19 -20.07 9.77
N TRP A 183 -18.62 -19.50 10.84
CA TRP A 183 -18.04 -20.27 11.94
C TRP A 183 -19.08 -21.16 12.65
N GLU A 184 -20.34 -20.74 12.69
CA GLU A 184 -21.47 -21.55 13.20
C GLU A 184 -21.85 -22.73 12.27
N MET A 185 -21.62 -22.61 10.95
CA MET A 185 -21.71 -23.75 10.03
C MET A 185 -20.53 -24.72 10.17
N GLY A 186 -19.51 -24.37 10.94
CA GLY A 186 -18.31 -25.19 11.18
C GLY A 186 -17.16 -24.95 10.20
N PHE A 187 -17.25 -23.94 9.34
CA PHE A 187 -16.17 -23.57 8.43
C PHE A 187 -15.26 -22.50 9.06
N THR A 188 -13.95 -22.72 8.97
CA THR A 188 -12.89 -22.00 9.70
C THR A 188 -11.65 -21.72 8.82
N GLY A 189 -11.66 -22.10 7.54
CA GLY A 189 -10.57 -21.98 6.57
C GLY A 189 -9.76 -23.26 6.38
N LYS A 190 -10.16 -24.36 7.02
CA LYS A 190 -9.33 -25.55 7.21
C LYS A 190 -8.88 -26.19 5.90
N GLY A 191 -7.57 -26.46 5.79
CA GLY A 191 -6.97 -27.10 4.62
C GLY A 191 -6.76 -26.16 3.42
N VAL A 192 -7.07 -24.87 3.54
CA VAL A 192 -6.70 -23.85 2.55
C VAL A 192 -5.37 -23.22 2.95
N ILE A 193 -4.53 -22.90 1.96
CA ILE A 193 -3.27 -22.15 2.14
C ILE A 193 -3.42 -20.81 1.39
N SER A 194 -3.14 -19.70 2.08
CA SER A 194 -3.10 -18.35 1.50
C SER A 194 -1.69 -17.77 1.59
N SER A 195 -1.12 -17.29 0.48
CA SER A 195 0.19 -16.63 0.46
C SER A 195 0.04 -15.12 0.61
N LEU A 196 0.74 -14.53 1.58
CA LEU A 196 0.92 -13.09 1.73
C LEU A 196 2.19 -12.69 0.96
N VAL A 197 2.02 -12.07 -0.20
CA VAL A 197 3.12 -11.61 -1.07
C VAL A 197 3.42 -10.16 -0.69
N ASP A 198 4.42 -9.93 0.18
CA ASP A 198 4.51 -8.70 0.98
C ASP A 198 5.94 -8.44 1.54
N ASP A 199 6.08 -7.73 2.67
CA ASP A 199 7.34 -7.46 3.39
C ASP A 199 7.83 -8.60 4.32
N GLY A 200 7.06 -9.71 4.38
CA GLY A 200 7.37 -10.91 5.14
C GLY A 200 6.29 -11.30 6.16
N LEU A 201 6.53 -12.40 6.87
CA LEU A 201 5.58 -12.98 7.82
C LEU A 201 6.33 -13.43 9.08
N ASP A 202 6.01 -12.84 10.23
CA ASP A 202 6.54 -13.28 11.53
C ASP A 202 5.90 -14.60 11.97
N TYR A 203 6.42 -15.69 11.40
CA TYR A 203 6.07 -17.07 11.75
C TYR A 203 6.44 -17.45 13.20
N THR A 204 7.04 -16.54 13.98
CA THR A 204 7.32 -16.72 15.42
C THR A 204 6.29 -16.04 16.32
N SER A 205 5.34 -15.29 15.76
CA SER A 205 4.16 -14.80 16.48
C SER A 205 3.35 -15.97 17.07
N GLU A 206 3.01 -15.93 18.35
CA GLU A 206 2.20 -17.00 18.98
C GLU A 206 0.82 -17.14 18.33
N ASP A 207 0.32 -16.08 17.68
CA ASP A 207 -0.96 -16.02 16.98
C ASP A 207 -0.90 -16.52 15.52
N LEU A 208 0.31 -16.73 14.96
CA LEU A 208 0.49 -17.25 13.58
C LEU A 208 1.26 -18.57 13.53
N ALA A 209 2.12 -18.89 14.50
CA ALA A 209 3.10 -19.98 14.39
C ALA A 209 2.51 -21.38 14.11
N ALA A 210 1.27 -21.66 14.56
CA ALA A 210 0.59 -22.92 14.25
C ALA A 210 -0.11 -22.92 12.88
N ASN A 211 -0.46 -21.74 12.35
CA ASN A 211 -1.08 -21.55 11.03
C ASN A 211 -0.08 -21.20 9.93
N PHE A 212 1.19 -20.92 10.26
CA PHE A 212 2.24 -20.75 9.28
C PHE A 212 2.40 -22.01 8.41
N ASP A 213 2.66 -21.80 7.12
CA ASP A 213 3.16 -22.82 6.21
C ASP A 213 4.60 -22.50 5.78
N ALA A 214 5.52 -23.43 6.03
CA ALA A 214 6.94 -23.27 5.77
C ALA A 214 7.40 -23.91 4.45
N GLU A 215 6.55 -24.66 3.76
CA GLU A 215 6.88 -25.31 2.48
C GLU A 215 6.58 -24.35 1.32
N ASP A 216 5.46 -23.64 1.40
CA ASP A 216 5.00 -22.67 0.39
C ASP A 216 5.42 -21.22 0.70
N SER A 217 6.40 -21.00 1.59
CA SER A 217 6.97 -19.69 1.94
C SER A 217 8.39 -19.46 1.41
N TYR A 218 8.77 -18.20 1.14
CA TYR A 218 10.14 -17.84 0.70
C TYR A 218 10.49 -16.35 0.91
N ASP A 219 11.79 -16.05 0.98
CA ASP A 219 12.32 -14.68 0.95
C ASP A 219 13.07 -14.41 -0.35
N PHE A 220 12.48 -13.63 -1.26
CA PHE A 220 13.10 -13.25 -2.53
C PHE A 220 14.03 -12.03 -2.41
N ASN A 221 13.88 -11.19 -1.38
CA ASN A 221 14.80 -10.07 -1.15
C ASN A 221 16.20 -10.57 -0.77
N ASP A 222 16.30 -11.54 0.16
CA ASP A 222 17.57 -12.10 0.64
C ASP A 222 17.89 -13.50 0.08
N HIS A 223 16.96 -14.14 -0.65
CA HIS A 223 17.07 -15.51 -1.18
C HIS A 223 17.21 -16.58 -0.07
N GLU A 224 16.32 -16.52 0.93
CA GLU A 224 16.30 -17.44 2.08
C GLU A 224 14.99 -18.26 2.17
N PRO A 225 14.99 -19.48 2.75
CA PRO A 225 13.79 -20.33 2.80
C PRO A 225 12.67 -19.87 3.75
N LEU A 226 12.88 -18.81 4.53
CA LEU A 226 11.90 -18.33 5.52
C LEU A 226 11.69 -16.81 5.35
N PRO A 227 10.44 -16.32 5.30
CA PRO A 227 10.09 -14.94 4.94
C PRO A 227 10.25 -14.00 6.16
N THR A 228 11.36 -14.11 6.88
CA THR A 228 11.59 -13.45 8.16
C THR A 228 11.59 -11.93 7.98
N PRO A 229 10.66 -11.18 8.63
CA PRO A 229 10.67 -9.72 8.58
C PRO A 229 11.94 -9.16 9.23
N LYS A 230 12.81 -8.45 8.50
CA LYS A 230 14.15 -8.04 8.97
C LYS A 230 14.30 -6.53 9.22
N ASN A 231 13.73 -5.68 8.38
CA ASN A 231 13.75 -4.23 8.55
C ASN A 231 12.84 -3.81 9.72
N PHE A 232 12.85 -2.55 10.16
CA PHE A 232 12.03 -2.12 11.32
C PHE A 232 10.56 -1.91 10.94
N ASP A 233 10.34 -1.60 9.67
CA ASP A 233 9.11 -1.36 8.92
C ASP A 233 8.53 -2.63 8.26
N ASP A 234 9.32 -3.70 8.11
CA ASP A 234 8.82 -5.02 7.69
C ASP A 234 7.82 -5.53 8.75
N HIS A 235 6.53 -5.26 8.60
CA HIS A 235 5.44 -5.55 9.53
C HIS A 235 4.05 -5.72 8.87
N HIS A 236 3.94 -5.40 7.58
CA HIS A 236 2.71 -5.27 6.82
C HIS A 236 2.13 -6.63 6.42
N GLY A 237 2.95 -7.53 5.88
CA GLY A 237 2.55 -8.91 5.57
C GLY A 237 2.17 -9.70 6.82
N THR A 238 2.83 -9.41 7.96
CA THR A 238 2.49 -9.99 9.27
C THR A 238 1.12 -9.52 9.78
N ARG A 239 0.75 -8.25 9.55
CA ARG A 239 -0.58 -7.71 9.86
C ARG A 239 -1.67 -8.27 8.95
N CYS A 240 -1.37 -8.40 7.66
CA CYS A 240 -2.25 -9.02 6.66
C CYS A 240 -2.52 -10.51 7.00
N ALA A 241 -1.48 -11.26 7.39
CA ALA A 241 -1.59 -12.67 7.77
C ALA A 241 -2.58 -12.90 8.93
N GLY A 242 -2.55 -12.04 9.96
CA GLY A 242 -3.48 -12.16 11.09
C GLY A 242 -4.95 -11.97 10.72
N GLN A 243 -5.26 -11.09 9.76
CA GLN A 243 -6.64 -10.91 9.29
C GLN A 243 -7.19 -12.17 8.63
N VAL A 244 -6.33 -12.90 7.91
CA VAL A 244 -6.68 -14.19 7.31
C VAL A 244 -6.75 -15.26 8.40
N ALA A 245 -5.65 -15.52 9.11
CA ALA A 245 -5.46 -16.73 9.91
C ALA A 245 -4.72 -16.52 11.24
N ALA A 246 -4.91 -15.38 11.93
CA ALA A 246 -4.72 -15.34 13.37
C ALA A 246 -5.55 -16.45 14.02
N LEU A 247 -5.00 -17.08 15.06
CA LEU A 247 -5.56 -18.25 15.72
C LEU A 247 -6.77 -17.87 16.59
N LYS A 248 -7.30 -18.88 17.30
CA LYS A 248 -8.22 -18.69 18.43
C LYS A 248 -7.58 -19.35 19.65
N ASN A 249 -6.61 -18.67 20.25
CA ASN A 249 -5.62 -19.24 21.19
C ASN A 249 -5.33 -18.38 22.44
N ASN A 250 -6.11 -17.31 22.67
CA ASN A 250 -5.97 -16.29 23.71
C ASN A 250 -4.88 -15.23 23.48
N VAL A 251 -4.30 -15.14 22.28
CA VAL A 251 -3.37 -14.08 21.84
C VAL A 251 -4.12 -13.08 20.95
N CYS A 252 -3.67 -11.83 20.89
CA CYS A 252 -4.22 -10.73 20.07
C CYS A 252 -5.74 -10.80 19.75
N GLY A 253 -6.12 -11.34 18.59
CA GLY A 253 -7.49 -11.41 18.09
C GLY A 253 -7.80 -12.77 17.46
N VAL A 254 -8.63 -12.79 16.41
CA VAL A 254 -8.93 -13.99 15.63
C VAL A 254 -8.96 -13.64 14.14
N GLY A 255 -8.48 -14.53 13.27
CA GLY A 255 -8.57 -14.39 11.81
C GLY A 255 -9.97 -14.73 11.28
N ILE A 256 -10.33 -14.24 10.09
CA ILE A 256 -11.58 -14.64 9.43
C ILE A 256 -11.61 -16.15 9.16
N ALA A 257 -10.46 -16.72 8.83
CA ALA A 257 -10.20 -18.11 8.52
C ALA A 257 -9.13 -18.67 9.48
N TYR A 258 -9.44 -18.72 10.78
CA TYR A 258 -8.52 -19.03 11.87
C TYR A 258 -7.97 -20.48 11.94
N GLU A 259 -8.40 -21.39 11.06
CA GLU A 259 -7.74 -22.70 10.81
C GLU A 259 -7.18 -22.82 9.38
N SER A 260 -7.19 -21.73 8.59
CA SER A 260 -6.44 -21.64 7.33
C SER A 260 -4.94 -21.63 7.60
N LYS A 261 -4.18 -22.14 6.65
CA LYS A 261 -2.74 -21.93 6.58
C LYS A 261 -2.40 -20.60 5.91
N VAL A 262 -1.29 -20.00 6.33
CA VAL A 262 -0.72 -18.78 5.76
C VAL A 262 0.76 -18.95 5.46
N ALA A 263 1.12 -18.75 4.19
CA ALA A 263 2.49 -18.66 3.72
C ALA A 263 2.91 -17.18 3.59
N GLY A 264 4.21 -16.91 3.71
CA GLY A 264 4.78 -15.58 3.48
C GLY A 264 5.76 -15.63 2.31
N VAL A 265 5.61 -14.69 1.38
CA VAL A 265 6.52 -14.51 0.24
C VAL A 265 7.05 -13.08 0.31
N ARG A 266 8.27 -12.92 0.80
CA ARG A 266 8.90 -11.62 1.07
C ARG A 266 9.54 -11.06 -0.19
N ILE A 267 8.98 -9.96 -0.71
CA ILE A 267 9.44 -9.23 -1.90
C ILE A 267 9.56 -7.71 -1.69
N LEU A 268 8.81 -7.10 -0.76
CA LEU A 268 8.69 -5.64 -0.68
C LEU A 268 9.83 -4.95 0.08
N SER A 269 10.63 -5.70 0.83
CA SER A 269 11.64 -5.17 1.76
C SER A 269 12.93 -4.67 1.10
N GLY A 270 12.91 -4.50 -0.23
CA GLY A 270 14.01 -4.03 -1.06
C GLY A 270 13.72 -4.27 -2.55
N PRO A 271 14.53 -3.73 -3.48
CA PRO A 271 14.31 -3.92 -4.91
C PRO A 271 14.49 -5.39 -5.35
N ILE A 272 13.57 -5.88 -6.18
CA ILE A 272 13.61 -7.19 -6.84
C ILE A 272 13.59 -7.03 -8.38
N SER A 273 13.69 -8.14 -9.14
CA SER A 273 13.54 -8.12 -10.60
C SER A 273 12.22 -8.76 -11.08
N ASP A 274 11.82 -8.49 -12.33
CA ASP A 274 10.68 -9.15 -13.00
C ASP A 274 10.70 -10.68 -12.89
N VAL A 275 11.88 -11.29 -12.79
CA VAL A 275 12.06 -12.74 -12.68
C VAL A 275 11.70 -13.23 -11.28
N ASP A 276 12.08 -12.47 -10.26
CA ASP A 276 11.80 -12.77 -8.86
C ASP A 276 10.32 -12.51 -8.53
N GLU A 277 9.74 -11.45 -9.09
CA GLU A 277 8.31 -11.15 -8.95
C GLU A 277 7.44 -12.20 -9.66
N ALA A 278 7.82 -12.59 -10.88
CA ALA A 278 7.17 -13.68 -11.62
C ALA A 278 7.32 -15.03 -10.89
N ALA A 279 8.42 -15.26 -10.18
CA ALA A 279 8.58 -16.45 -9.33
C ALA A 279 7.73 -16.36 -8.06
N ALA A 280 7.68 -15.21 -7.39
CA ALA A 280 6.90 -14.96 -6.18
C ALA A 280 5.39 -15.18 -6.40
N LEU A 281 4.82 -14.63 -7.47
CA LEU A 281 3.42 -14.82 -7.86
C LEU A 281 3.06 -16.25 -8.28
N ASN A 282 4.04 -17.16 -8.37
CA ASN A 282 3.86 -18.58 -8.64
C ASN A 282 4.47 -19.49 -7.56
N TYR A 283 5.01 -18.93 -6.48
CA TYR A 283 5.60 -19.74 -5.41
C TYR A 283 4.51 -20.54 -4.70
N GLY A 284 4.70 -21.85 -4.56
CA GLY A 284 3.73 -22.76 -3.95
C GLY A 284 2.42 -23.00 -4.73
N PHE A 285 2.27 -22.52 -5.97
CA PHE A 285 0.97 -22.47 -6.70
C PHE A 285 0.21 -23.79 -6.93
N HIS A 286 0.82 -24.95 -6.68
CA HIS A 286 0.13 -26.23 -6.68
C HIS A 286 -0.70 -26.46 -5.40
N ASN A 287 -0.25 -25.90 -4.27
CA ASN A 287 -0.81 -26.02 -2.93
C ASN A 287 -1.54 -24.73 -2.51
N VAL A 288 -0.84 -23.58 -2.63
CA VAL A 288 -1.35 -22.24 -2.35
C VAL A 288 -2.59 -21.98 -3.20
N SER A 289 -3.67 -21.60 -2.52
CA SER A 289 -4.94 -21.35 -3.18
C SER A 289 -5.18 -19.88 -3.50
N ILE A 290 -4.78 -18.99 -2.60
CA ILE A 290 -5.06 -17.56 -2.68
C ILE A 290 -3.76 -16.77 -2.48
N TYR A 291 -3.54 -15.73 -3.29
CA TYR A 291 -2.41 -14.81 -3.18
C TYR A 291 -2.93 -13.43 -2.81
N SER A 292 -2.62 -12.98 -1.59
CA SER A 292 -2.90 -11.63 -1.10
C SER A 292 -1.75 -10.71 -1.51
N CYS A 293 -2.05 -9.70 -2.33
CA CYS A 293 -1.09 -8.73 -2.83
C CYS A 293 -1.57 -7.32 -2.43
N SER A 294 -1.05 -6.81 -1.31
CA SER A 294 -1.46 -5.53 -0.73
C SER A 294 -0.56 -4.36 -1.19
N TRP A 295 -0.09 -4.43 -2.43
CA TRP A 295 0.91 -3.57 -3.07
C TRP A 295 0.59 -3.31 -4.55
N GLY A 296 1.27 -2.32 -5.14
CA GLY A 296 1.16 -1.91 -6.54
C GLY A 296 2.19 -0.81 -6.86
N PRO A 297 2.02 -0.08 -7.99
CA PRO A 297 2.79 1.13 -8.28
C PRO A 297 2.54 2.25 -7.25
N PRO A 298 3.34 3.33 -7.23
CA PRO A 298 3.18 4.37 -6.21
C PRO A 298 1.87 5.17 -6.35
N ASP A 299 1.02 5.09 -5.31
CA ASP A 299 -0.29 5.73 -5.08
C ASP A 299 -0.27 7.29 -5.03
N ASN A 300 0.29 7.94 -6.06
CA ASN A 300 0.72 9.35 -6.02
C ASN A 300 -0.09 10.31 -6.92
N GLY A 301 -1.08 9.83 -7.66
CA GLY A 301 -1.88 10.59 -8.62
C GLY A 301 -1.18 10.85 -9.96
N GLN A 302 -0.11 10.12 -10.27
CA GLN A 302 0.83 10.37 -11.39
C GLN A 302 1.30 9.09 -12.11
N SER A 303 1.59 8.03 -11.36
CA SER A 303 2.11 6.74 -11.85
C SER A 303 1.19 6.12 -12.92
N MET A 304 1.75 5.40 -13.90
CA MET A 304 0.95 4.56 -14.79
C MET A 304 1.81 3.37 -15.21
N GLU A 305 1.60 2.24 -14.57
CA GLU A 305 2.53 1.12 -14.55
C GLU A 305 1.77 -0.18 -14.32
N GLY A 306 2.30 -1.28 -14.85
CA GLY A 306 1.67 -2.59 -14.76
C GLY A 306 2.64 -3.72 -15.09
N PRO A 307 2.22 -4.97 -14.88
CA PRO A 307 3.10 -6.12 -14.94
C PRO A 307 3.82 -6.27 -16.29
N GLY A 308 5.13 -6.46 -16.23
CA GLY A 308 5.99 -6.79 -17.36
C GLY A 308 5.61 -8.13 -18.02
N TYR A 309 6.21 -8.45 -19.17
CA TYR A 309 5.88 -9.65 -19.95
C TYR A 309 6.02 -10.97 -19.15
N LEU A 310 7.06 -11.06 -18.30
CA LEU A 310 7.31 -12.23 -17.46
C LEU A 310 6.24 -12.37 -16.37
N ILE A 311 5.89 -11.26 -15.72
CA ILE A 311 4.89 -11.19 -14.65
C ILE A 311 3.49 -11.49 -15.20
N LYS A 312 3.09 -10.89 -16.34
CA LYS A 312 1.88 -11.25 -17.08
C LYS A 312 1.82 -12.76 -17.37
N LYS A 313 2.95 -13.38 -17.70
CA LYS A 313 3.04 -14.84 -17.89
C LYS A 313 2.96 -15.65 -16.60
N ALA A 314 3.50 -15.17 -15.49
CA ALA A 314 3.34 -15.82 -14.19
C ALA A 314 1.88 -15.82 -13.75
N VAL A 315 1.17 -14.69 -13.86
CA VAL A 315 -0.26 -14.60 -13.54
C VAL A 315 -1.08 -15.55 -14.42
N VAL A 316 -0.81 -15.60 -15.74
CA VAL A 316 -1.46 -16.54 -16.67
C VAL A 316 -1.11 -18.01 -16.38
N ASN A 317 0.11 -18.32 -15.92
CA ASN A 317 0.45 -19.66 -15.44
C ASN A 317 -0.32 -20.01 -14.16
N GLY A 318 -0.43 -19.06 -13.22
CA GLY A 318 -1.17 -19.21 -11.97
C GLY A 318 -2.64 -19.53 -12.22
N ILE A 319 -3.35 -18.73 -13.03
CA ILE A 319 -4.78 -18.93 -13.32
C ILE A 319 -5.10 -20.16 -14.21
N ASN A 320 -4.14 -20.68 -14.97
CA ASN A 320 -4.32 -21.89 -15.78
C ASN A 320 -3.91 -23.19 -15.06
N ASN A 321 -2.81 -23.18 -14.29
CA ASN A 321 -2.20 -24.39 -13.74
C ASN A 321 -2.26 -24.48 -12.21
N GLY A 322 -2.46 -23.36 -11.50
CA GLY A 322 -2.56 -23.31 -10.05
C GLY A 322 -3.74 -24.10 -9.48
N ARG A 323 -3.64 -24.53 -8.22
CA ARG A 323 -4.64 -25.37 -7.53
C ARG A 323 -5.04 -26.64 -8.31
N ASN A 324 -4.11 -27.22 -9.07
CA ASN A 324 -4.33 -28.33 -9.99
C ASN A 324 -5.33 -28.01 -11.13
N GLY A 325 -5.10 -26.90 -11.84
CA GLY A 325 -5.89 -26.51 -13.01
C GLY A 325 -7.17 -25.73 -12.74
N LYS A 326 -7.40 -25.33 -11.48
CA LYS A 326 -8.54 -24.48 -11.07
C LYS A 326 -8.20 -22.99 -11.10
N GLY A 327 -6.90 -22.70 -11.11
CA GLY A 327 -6.30 -21.37 -11.10
C GLY A 327 -6.10 -20.81 -9.70
N SER A 328 -4.91 -20.25 -9.48
CA SER A 328 -4.58 -19.39 -8.34
C SER A 328 -5.56 -18.20 -8.27
N ILE A 329 -6.02 -17.87 -7.06
CA ILE A 329 -6.90 -16.71 -6.82
C ILE A 329 -6.01 -15.54 -6.41
N PHE A 330 -5.79 -14.57 -7.29
CA PHE A 330 -5.07 -13.35 -6.96
C PHE A 330 -6.03 -12.30 -6.38
N VAL A 331 -5.68 -11.69 -5.26
CA VAL A 331 -6.49 -10.64 -4.60
C VAL A 331 -5.62 -9.43 -4.37
N PHE A 332 -6.00 -8.28 -4.95
CA PHE A 332 -5.23 -7.05 -4.90
C PHE A 332 -5.99 -5.93 -4.15
N ALA A 333 -5.26 -5.17 -3.34
CA ALA A 333 -5.74 -3.93 -2.73
C ALA A 333 -5.87 -2.83 -3.79
N SER A 334 -6.98 -2.08 -3.83
CA SER A 334 -7.25 -1.11 -4.90
C SER A 334 -6.46 0.22 -4.83
N GLY A 335 -5.27 0.27 -4.23
CA GLY A 335 -4.50 1.51 -4.03
C GLY A 335 -5.09 2.47 -2.98
N ASN A 336 -4.31 3.46 -2.57
CA ASN A 336 -4.59 4.41 -1.48
C ASN A 336 -4.48 5.90 -1.90
N GLY A 337 -4.35 6.16 -3.21
CA GLY A 337 -4.08 7.47 -3.80
C GLY A 337 -5.30 8.36 -4.04
N ALA A 338 -6.50 8.03 -3.55
CA ALA A 338 -7.72 8.75 -3.93
C ALA A 338 -7.73 10.24 -3.53
N ALA A 339 -7.07 10.63 -2.44
CA ALA A 339 -6.92 12.04 -2.03
C ALA A 339 -5.89 12.81 -2.89
N GLN A 340 -5.02 12.07 -3.57
CA GLN A 340 -4.10 12.54 -4.61
C GLN A 340 -4.82 12.59 -5.97
N GLY A 341 -6.08 12.14 -6.05
CA GLY A 341 -6.84 12.04 -7.28
C GLY A 341 -6.37 10.90 -8.17
N ASP A 342 -5.83 9.83 -7.58
CA ASP A 342 -5.45 8.62 -8.31
C ASP A 342 -6.63 7.67 -8.58
N GLN A 343 -6.37 6.66 -9.41
CA GLN A 343 -7.36 5.71 -9.90
C GLN A 343 -6.71 4.37 -10.30
N CYS A 344 -7.14 3.28 -9.65
CA CYS A 344 -6.80 1.87 -9.89
C CYS A 344 -7.13 1.28 -11.28
N ASN A 345 -7.28 2.12 -12.31
CA ASN A 345 -7.23 1.72 -13.73
C ASN A 345 -5.91 2.15 -14.40
N PHE A 346 -5.06 2.92 -13.71
CA PHE A 346 -3.68 3.27 -14.08
C PHE A 346 -2.63 2.34 -13.46
N ASP A 347 -3.04 1.48 -12.53
CA ASP A 347 -2.30 0.33 -12.05
C ASP A 347 -2.73 -0.93 -12.84
N GLY A 348 -1.77 -1.62 -13.45
CA GLY A 348 -1.99 -2.83 -14.23
C GLY A 348 -2.12 -4.13 -13.42
N TYR A 349 -1.87 -4.10 -12.11
CA TYR A 349 -2.11 -5.23 -11.22
C TYR A 349 -3.58 -5.26 -10.75
N THR A 350 -4.10 -4.11 -10.31
CA THR A 350 -5.53 -3.95 -9.96
C THR A 350 -6.47 -3.86 -11.16
N ASN A 351 -6.00 -3.43 -12.36
CA ASN A 351 -6.81 -3.49 -13.58
C ASN A 351 -6.75 -4.84 -14.32
N SER A 352 -5.99 -5.81 -13.82
CA SER A 352 -5.92 -7.16 -14.39
C SER A 352 -7.26 -7.90 -14.30
N ILE A 353 -7.65 -8.62 -15.35
CA ILE A 353 -8.83 -9.52 -15.31
C ILE A 353 -8.62 -10.74 -14.42
N TYR A 354 -7.37 -11.03 -14.05
CA TYR A 354 -6.97 -12.23 -13.31
C TYR A 354 -6.97 -12.04 -11.79
N SER A 355 -7.19 -10.81 -11.32
CA SER A 355 -7.26 -10.46 -9.89
C SER A 355 -8.70 -10.18 -9.45
N VAL A 356 -8.92 -10.27 -8.13
CA VAL A 356 -10.07 -9.67 -7.45
C VAL A 356 -9.57 -8.38 -6.81
N THR A 357 -9.97 -7.24 -7.38
CA THR A 357 -9.57 -5.92 -6.86
C THR A 357 -10.55 -5.46 -5.78
N VAL A 358 -10.01 -5.22 -4.59
CA VAL A 358 -10.74 -4.96 -3.34
C VAL A 358 -10.47 -3.54 -2.85
N ALA A 359 -11.50 -2.71 -2.90
CA ALA A 359 -11.52 -1.38 -2.32
C ALA A 359 -11.92 -1.42 -0.83
N ALA A 360 -11.84 -0.29 -0.13
CA ALA A 360 -12.10 -0.19 1.31
C ALA A 360 -13.43 0.52 1.65
N ILE A 361 -14.04 0.08 2.76
CA ILE A 361 -15.09 0.79 3.51
C ILE A 361 -14.79 0.81 5.00
N ASP A 362 -15.18 1.89 5.69
CA ASP A 362 -14.96 2.03 7.12
C ASP A 362 -16.02 1.31 7.99
N TYR A 363 -15.87 1.38 9.31
CA TYR A 363 -16.80 0.78 10.28
C TYR A 363 -18.22 1.37 10.30
N LYS A 364 -18.51 2.39 9.49
CA LYS A 364 -19.84 2.95 9.21
C LYS A 364 -20.30 2.64 7.77
N GLY A 365 -19.60 1.74 7.08
CA GLY A 365 -19.80 1.45 5.66
C GLY A 365 -19.32 2.57 4.72
N MET A 366 -18.73 3.66 5.23
CA MET A 366 -18.41 4.85 4.44
C MET A 366 -17.12 4.64 3.63
N HIS A 367 -17.08 5.19 2.41
CA HIS A 367 -15.88 5.25 1.58
C HIS A 367 -14.76 6.07 2.28
N PRO A 368 -13.59 5.48 2.58
CA PRO A 368 -12.45 6.19 3.17
C PRO A 368 -11.80 7.13 2.16
N TYR A 369 -11.16 8.21 2.63
CA TYR A 369 -10.58 9.24 1.76
C TYR A 369 -9.43 8.75 0.84
N TYR A 370 -8.88 7.56 1.11
CA TYR A 370 -7.74 6.99 0.40
C TYR A 370 -8.13 5.97 -0.67
N SER A 371 -9.28 5.30 -0.56
CA SER A 371 -9.61 4.15 -1.41
C SER A 371 -9.90 4.58 -2.84
N GLU A 372 -9.17 4.07 -3.82
CA GLU A 372 -9.30 4.59 -5.19
C GLU A 372 -10.56 4.08 -5.91
N PRO A 373 -11.25 4.95 -6.69
CA PRO A 373 -12.39 4.56 -7.49
C PRO A 373 -12.00 4.26 -8.95
N CYS A 374 -12.20 3.02 -9.42
CA CYS A 374 -11.96 2.62 -10.82
C CYS A 374 -13.06 1.68 -11.35
N ALA A 375 -13.05 1.43 -12.67
CA ALA A 375 -13.95 0.46 -13.31
C ALA A 375 -13.54 -1.01 -13.10
N ALA A 376 -12.36 -1.25 -12.50
CA ALA A 376 -11.84 -2.57 -12.16
C ALA A 376 -12.20 -3.03 -10.73
N ASN A 377 -12.67 -2.13 -9.85
CA ASN A 377 -13.08 -2.47 -8.48
C ASN A 377 -14.23 -3.49 -8.50
N MET A 378 -14.00 -4.69 -7.95
CA MET A 378 -14.99 -5.76 -7.97
C MET A 378 -15.90 -5.71 -6.75
N ILE A 379 -15.31 -5.48 -5.57
CA ILE A 379 -15.97 -5.43 -4.25
C ILE A 379 -15.28 -4.44 -3.32
N VAL A 380 -15.93 -4.14 -2.19
CA VAL A 380 -15.29 -3.54 -1.01
C VAL A 380 -15.27 -4.48 0.19
N ALA A 381 -14.24 -4.33 1.03
CA ALA A 381 -14.14 -4.98 2.34
C ALA A 381 -13.79 -3.96 3.43
N TYR A 382 -13.96 -4.36 4.69
CA TYR A 382 -13.82 -3.44 5.83
C TYR A 382 -12.35 -3.10 6.13
N SER A 383 -12.07 -1.81 6.37
CA SER A 383 -10.74 -1.29 6.71
C SER A 383 -10.81 0.01 7.54
N SER A 384 -9.68 0.69 7.76
CA SER A 384 -9.58 1.92 8.57
C SER A 384 -10.39 3.09 8.00
N GLY A 385 -10.96 3.89 8.88
CA GLY A 385 -11.73 5.08 8.52
C GLY A 385 -12.66 5.52 9.63
N GLY A 386 -13.19 6.74 9.51
CA GLY A 386 -14.17 7.31 10.44
C GLY A 386 -13.75 7.45 11.90
N GLY A 387 -12.49 7.12 12.24
CA GLY A 387 -11.93 7.05 13.59
C GLY A 387 -11.49 5.65 14.06
N GLN A 388 -11.77 4.58 13.30
CA GLN A 388 -11.39 3.20 13.60
C GLN A 388 -10.33 2.65 12.64
N HIS A 389 -9.71 1.54 13.03
CA HIS A 389 -8.64 0.83 12.34
C HIS A 389 -8.86 -0.68 12.44
N ILE A 390 -8.18 -1.48 11.62
CA ILE A 390 -8.16 -2.93 11.77
C ILE A 390 -7.29 -3.34 12.97
N VAL A 391 -7.74 -4.38 13.65
CA VAL A 391 -7.09 -5.01 14.80
C VAL A 391 -6.68 -6.42 14.40
N THR A 392 -5.38 -6.71 14.49
CA THR A 392 -4.73 -7.91 13.95
C THR A 392 -3.38 -8.14 14.66
N THR A 393 -2.62 -9.16 14.26
CA THR A 393 -1.23 -9.40 14.67
C THR A 393 -0.30 -8.24 14.29
N ASP A 394 0.86 -8.16 14.93
CA ASP A 394 1.95 -7.28 14.52
C ASP A 394 3.28 -8.02 14.59
N LYS A 395 4.35 -7.41 14.06
CA LYS A 395 5.70 -7.96 14.19
C LYS A 395 6.14 -8.08 15.64
N GLY A 396 6.65 -9.25 16.00
CA GLY A 396 7.11 -9.60 17.33
C GLY A 396 6.14 -10.57 18.01
N LYS A 397 6.73 -11.61 18.63
CA LYS A 397 6.09 -12.77 19.25
C LYS A 397 4.67 -12.58 19.81
N ASP A 398 4.45 -11.55 20.63
CA ASP A 398 3.20 -11.29 21.35
C ASP A 398 2.60 -9.89 21.03
N ASN A 399 2.99 -9.28 19.90
CA ASN A 399 2.58 -7.93 19.51
C ASN A 399 1.31 -7.93 18.65
N CYS A 400 0.47 -6.91 18.87
CA CYS A 400 -0.83 -6.77 18.19
C CYS A 400 -1.01 -5.35 17.64
N ALA A 401 -1.42 -5.23 16.39
CA ALA A 401 -1.71 -3.96 15.73
C ALA A 401 -3.14 -3.52 16.06
N THR A 402 -3.32 -2.25 16.44
CA THR A 402 -4.65 -1.62 16.62
C THR A 402 -4.83 -0.40 15.71
N THR A 403 -4.00 -0.31 14.67
CA THR A 403 -3.84 0.85 13.79
C THR A 403 -3.67 0.48 12.31
N HIS A 404 -3.90 -0.79 11.93
CA HIS A 404 -3.77 -1.23 10.54
C HIS A 404 -4.94 -0.73 9.68
N GLY A 405 -4.75 -0.64 8.36
CA GLY A 405 -5.64 0.11 7.49
C GLY A 405 -5.14 0.24 6.05
N GLY A 406 -5.76 1.15 5.28
CA GLY A 406 -5.56 1.23 3.83
C GLY A 406 -6.38 0.17 3.09
N THR A 407 -6.43 0.22 1.76
CA THR A 407 -7.00 -0.88 0.96
C THR A 407 -6.21 -2.18 1.16
N SER A 408 -4.94 -2.06 1.54
CA SER A 408 -4.04 -3.11 1.99
C SER A 408 -4.57 -3.94 3.17
N ALA A 409 -5.45 -3.39 4.02
CA ALA A 409 -6.15 -4.13 5.07
C ALA A 409 -7.59 -4.53 4.70
N ALA A 410 -8.08 -4.14 3.51
CA ALA A 410 -9.34 -4.62 2.95
C ALA A 410 -9.14 -5.95 2.18
N ALA A 411 -8.06 -6.06 1.39
CA ALA A 411 -7.78 -7.26 0.59
C ALA A 411 -7.62 -8.55 1.44
N PRO A 412 -6.88 -8.56 2.58
CA PRO A 412 -6.80 -9.73 3.46
C PRO A 412 -8.14 -10.16 4.06
N ASN A 413 -9.05 -9.21 4.31
CA ASN A 413 -10.41 -9.52 4.77
C ASN A 413 -11.21 -10.28 3.69
N ALA A 414 -10.98 -10.00 2.39
CA ALA A 414 -11.56 -10.79 1.31
C ALA A 414 -10.91 -12.16 1.16
N VAL A 415 -9.57 -12.25 1.29
CA VAL A 415 -8.82 -13.52 1.27
C VAL A 415 -9.34 -14.51 2.33
N GLY A 416 -9.56 -14.05 3.56
CA GLY A 416 -10.16 -14.88 4.61
C GLY A 416 -11.55 -15.42 4.25
N VAL A 417 -12.41 -14.61 3.63
CA VAL A 417 -13.73 -15.07 3.16
C VAL A 417 -13.63 -16.08 2.02
N PHE A 418 -12.67 -15.90 1.10
CA PHE A 418 -12.43 -16.87 0.03
C PHE A 418 -11.87 -18.19 0.58
N ALA A 419 -11.05 -18.17 1.62
CA ALA A 419 -10.60 -19.39 2.30
C ALA A 419 -11.76 -20.15 2.95
N LEU A 420 -12.66 -19.47 3.67
CA LEU A 420 -13.91 -20.08 4.19
C LEU A 420 -14.76 -20.70 3.06
N ALA A 421 -14.82 -20.06 1.89
CA ALA A 421 -15.63 -20.52 0.76
C ALA A 421 -15.05 -21.73 0.02
N LEU A 422 -13.71 -21.87 0.00
CA LEU A 422 -13.02 -23.03 -0.56
C LEU A 422 -13.16 -24.26 0.35
N GLU A 423 -13.03 -24.09 1.67
CA GLU A 423 -13.31 -25.18 2.62
C GLU A 423 -14.77 -25.64 2.56
N ALA A 424 -15.72 -24.69 2.52
CA ALA A 424 -17.15 -24.98 2.56
C ALA A 424 -17.68 -25.73 1.31
N ARG A 425 -16.84 -26.05 0.33
CA ARG A 425 -17.27 -26.68 -0.91
C ARG A 425 -17.80 -28.10 -0.67
N HIS A 426 -19.07 -28.34 -1.02
CA HIS A 426 -19.71 -29.62 -0.75
C HIS A 426 -19.02 -30.80 -1.44
N VAL A 427 -18.74 -31.86 -0.67
CA VAL A 427 -18.08 -33.09 -1.14
C VAL A 427 -18.87 -33.69 -2.31
N GLY A 428 -18.18 -33.95 -3.42
CA GLY A 428 -18.76 -34.51 -4.64
C GLY A 428 -19.18 -33.48 -5.70
N LEU A 429 -19.17 -32.17 -5.38
CA LEU A 429 -19.19 -31.12 -6.41
C LEU A 429 -17.76 -30.82 -6.90
N PRO A 430 -17.58 -30.33 -8.16
CA PRO A 430 -16.28 -29.85 -8.60
C PRO A 430 -15.89 -28.58 -7.83
N ASP A 431 -14.62 -28.45 -7.47
CA ASP A 431 -14.10 -27.28 -6.72
C ASP A 431 -14.15 -25.99 -7.56
N LEU A 432 -14.21 -24.83 -6.89
CA LEU A 432 -14.38 -23.51 -7.48
C LEU A 432 -13.12 -23.09 -8.24
N GLY A 433 -13.26 -22.61 -9.48
CA GLY A 433 -12.19 -21.96 -10.23
C GLY A 433 -11.97 -20.50 -9.82
N TRP A 434 -10.86 -19.90 -10.26
CA TRP A 434 -10.57 -18.47 -10.00
C TRP A 434 -11.69 -17.52 -10.48
N ARG A 435 -12.31 -17.82 -11.63
CA ARG A 435 -13.49 -17.10 -12.15
C ARG A 435 -14.76 -17.32 -11.32
N ASP A 436 -14.92 -18.46 -10.66
CA ASP A 436 -16.10 -18.72 -9.82
C ASP A 436 -16.10 -17.80 -8.59
N ILE A 437 -14.93 -17.52 -8.01
CA ILE A 437 -14.76 -16.53 -6.94
C ILE A 437 -15.19 -15.13 -7.43
N GLN A 438 -14.80 -14.73 -8.64
CA GLN A 438 -15.22 -13.45 -9.23
C GLN A 438 -16.74 -13.41 -9.50
N HIS A 439 -17.34 -14.47 -10.06
CA HIS A 439 -18.80 -14.53 -10.24
C HIS A 439 -19.54 -14.48 -8.90
N LEU A 440 -19.08 -15.21 -7.88
CA LEU A 440 -19.65 -15.15 -6.53
C LEU A 440 -19.57 -13.72 -5.95
N CYS A 441 -18.46 -13.00 -6.12
CA CYS A 441 -18.36 -11.58 -5.76
C CYS A 441 -19.45 -10.73 -6.45
N VAL A 442 -19.66 -10.92 -7.75
CA VAL A 442 -20.67 -10.18 -8.55
C VAL A 442 -22.12 -10.60 -8.24
N GLU A 443 -22.34 -11.79 -7.68
CA GLU A 443 -23.68 -12.30 -7.33
C GLU A 443 -24.07 -12.06 -5.86
N THR A 444 -23.12 -12.06 -4.91
CA THR A 444 -23.42 -11.97 -3.46
C THR A 444 -23.00 -10.66 -2.79
N ALA A 445 -22.35 -9.73 -3.49
CA ALA A 445 -21.99 -8.43 -2.93
C ALA A 445 -23.22 -7.61 -2.50
N ARG A 446 -23.12 -6.97 -1.34
CA ARG A 446 -24.20 -6.21 -0.70
C ARG A 446 -24.00 -4.71 -0.90
N ILE A 447 -25.01 -4.02 -1.43
CA ILE A 447 -25.00 -2.57 -1.59
C ILE A 447 -24.80 -1.89 -0.22
N VAL A 448 -23.81 -1.01 -0.15
CA VAL A 448 -23.52 -0.11 0.98
C VAL A 448 -23.68 1.34 0.54
N ASN A 449 -24.08 2.23 1.45
CA ASN A 449 -24.40 3.63 1.16
C ASN A 449 -25.32 3.79 -0.08
N PRO A 450 -26.54 3.23 -0.07
CA PRO A 450 -27.42 3.21 -1.25
C PRO A 450 -27.84 4.61 -1.75
N ASP A 451 -27.64 5.66 -0.96
CA ASP A 451 -27.85 7.07 -1.33
C ASP A 451 -26.61 7.73 -1.99
N ASP A 452 -25.49 7.03 -2.13
CA ASP A 452 -24.31 7.54 -2.84
C ASP A 452 -24.58 7.62 -4.35
N LEU A 453 -24.37 8.81 -4.93
CA LEU A 453 -24.67 9.12 -6.33
C LEU A 453 -23.78 8.36 -7.35
N ASP A 454 -22.74 7.67 -6.87
CA ASP A 454 -21.87 6.81 -7.68
C ASP A 454 -22.51 5.45 -8.05
N TRP A 455 -23.64 5.10 -7.43
CA TRP A 455 -24.38 3.86 -7.73
C TRP A 455 -25.18 3.95 -9.04
N GLU A 456 -24.67 3.31 -10.09
CA GLU A 456 -25.35 3.15 -11.38
C GLU A 456 -25.92 1.73 -11.54
N LYS A 457 -27.01 1.59 -12.32
CA LYS A 457 -27.59 0.29 -12.66
C LYS A 457 -27.03 -0.23 -13.99
N THR A 458 -26.40 -1.40 -13.96
CA THR A 458 -25.82 -2.10 -15.11
C THR A 458 -26.89 -2.70 -16.04
N ALA A 459 -26.50 -3.08 -17.26
CA ALA A 459 -27.38 -3.72 -18.23
C ALA A 459 -27.91 -5.08 -17.74
N ALA A 460 -27.10 -5.82 -16.98
CA ALA A 460 -27.49 -7.04 -16.28
C ALA A 460 -28.39 -6.80 -15.04
N GLY A 461 -28.80 -5.55 -14.79
CA GLY A 461 -29.76 -5.18 -13.75
C GLY A 461 -29.20 -5.10 -12.32
N ARG A 462 -27.89 -5.33 -12.14
CA ARG A 462 -27.16 -5.14 -10.87
C ARG A 462 -26.80 -3.68 -10.65
N MET A 463 -26.52 -3.29 -9.42
CA MET A 463 -25.91 -1.99 -9.11
C MET A 463 -24.39 -2.11 -9.16
N TYR A 464 -23.71 -1.07 -9.62
CA TYR A 464 -22.25 -0.94 -9.63
C TYR A 464 -21.85 0.49 -9.27
N SER A 465 -20.74 0.65 -8.55
CA SER A 465 -20.11 1.92 -8.21
C SER A 465 -18.60 1.80 -8.44
N TYR A 466 -17.95 2.87 -8.93
CA TYR A 466 -16.50 2.90 -9.06
C TYR A 466 -15.81 2.86 -7.69
N LYS A 467 -16.44 3.42 -6.64
CA LYS A 467 -15.97 3.36 -5.24
C LYS A 467 -16.16 2.01 -4.56
N TYR A 468 -17.28 1.33 -4.85
CA TYR A 468 -17.72 0.15 -4.09
C TYR A 468 -17.72 -1.18 -4.87
N GLY A 469 -17.40 -1.13 -6.17
CA GLY A 469 -17.60 -2.25 -7.09
C GLY A 469 -19.07 -2.66 -7.14
N TYR A 470 -19.35 -3.95 -7.02
CA TYR A 470 -20.71 -4.47 -6.84
C TYR A 470 -21.23 -4.34 -5.40
N GLY A 471 -20.38 -4.01 -4.42
CA GLY A 471 -20.75 -3.79 -3.02
C GLY A 471 -19.80 -4.45 -2.02
N ALA A 472 -20.22 -4.43 -0.75
CA ALA A 472 -19.50 -5.06 0.34
C ALA A 472 -19.57 -6.58 0.27
N LEU A 473 -18.43 -7.23 0.49
CA LEU A 473 -18.36 -8.67 0.67
C LEU A 473 -19.05 -9.08 1.99
N ASP A 474 -19.92 -10.09 1.92
CA ASP A 474 -20.63 -10.69 3.04
C ASP A 474 -20.28 -12.17 3.09
N ALA A 475 -19.57 -12.60 4.13
CA ALA A 475 -19.03 -13.96 4.20
C ALA A 475 -20.13 -15.02 4.23
N TYR A 476 -21.21 -14.79 4.99
CA TYR A 476 -22.33 -15.73 5.04
C TYR A 476 -23.01 -15.87 3.68
N ALA A 477 -23.30 -14.77 2.98
CA ALA A 477 -23.91 -14.82 1.65
C ALA A 477 -22.99 -15.51 0.62
N PHE A 478 -21.69 -15.14 0.60
CA PHE A 478 -20.70 -15.69 -0.31
C PHE A 478 -20.50 -17.19 -0.09
N VAL A 479 -20.27 -17.62 1.16
CA VAL A 479 -20.03 -19.02 1.53
C VAL A 479 -21.28 -19.89 1.36
N THR A 480 -22.48 -19.34 1.59
CA THR A 480 -23.74 -20.05 1.32
C THR A 480 -23.95 -20.30 -0.18
N ALA A 481 -23.58 -19.35 -1.05
CA ALA A 481 -23.61 -19.55 -2.49
C ALA A 481 -22.51 -20.54 -2.96
N ALA A 482 -21.28 -20.38 -2.45
CA ALA A 482 -20.13 -21.22 -2.77
C ALA A 482 -20.37 -22.72 -2.53
N GLN A 483 -21.07 -23.07 -1.44
CA GLN A 483 -21.43 -24.46 -1.09
C GLN A 483 -22.04 -25.24 -2.26
N SER A 484 -23.02 -24.65 -2.96
CA SER A 484 -23.79 -25.30 -4.04
C SER A 484 -23.57 -24.75 -5.45
N TRP A 485 -22.68 -23.74 -5.58
CA TRP A 485 -22.32 -23.09 -6.85
C TRP A 485 -22.04 -24.09 -7.98
N GLN A 486 -22.41 -23.74 -9.21
CA GLN A 486 -22.12 -24.56 -10.40
C GLN A 486 -21.00 -23.88 -11.19
N PRO A 487 -19.79 -24.50 -11.29
CA PRO A 487 -18.64 -23.87 -11.92
C PRO A 487 -18.92 -23.37 -13.33
N VAL A 488 -18.50 -22.15 -13.62
CA VAL A 488 -18.75 -21.54 -14.92
C VAL A 488 -17.95 -22.24 -16.02
N LYS A 489 -18.50 -22.29 -17.24
CA LYS A 489 -17.82 -22.88 -18.40
C LYS A 489 -16.43 -22.22 -18.59
N PRO A 490 -15.45 -22.94 -19.20
CA PRO A 490 -14.12 -22.40 -19.47
C PRO A 490 -14.14 -21.05 -20.20
N GLN A 491 -13.07 -20.28 -20.02
CA GLN A 491 -12.98 -18.92 -20.55
C GLN A 491 -12.71 -18.95 -22.07
N THR A 492 -13.21 -17.94 -22.75
CA THR A 492 -12.84 -17.57 -24.13
C THR A 492 -12.84 -16.04 -24.25
N TRP A 493 -12.36 -15.53 -25.37
CA TRP A 493 -12.32 -14.10 -25.64
C TRP A 493 -12.59 -13.76 -27.11
N LEU A 494 -13.20 -12.60 -27.33
CA LEU A 494 -13.32 -11.94 -28.62
C LEU A 494 -12.40 -10.71 -28.60
N SER A 495 -11.39 -10.69 -29.48
CA SER A 495 -10.57 -9.51 -29.72
C SER A 495 -11.04 -8.79 -30.99
N THR A 496 -11.15 -7.47 -30.94
CA THR A 496 -11.52 -6.66 -32.11
C THR A 496 -10.28 -6.32 -32.94
N GLU A 497 -10.47 -6.01 -34.23
CA GLU A 497 -9.44 -5.29 -34.98
C GLU A 497 -9.16 -3.93 -34.33
N THR A 498 -7.94 -3.43 -34.49
CA THR A 498 -7.52 -2.12 -33.96
C THR A 498 -7.93 -1.00 -34.91
N ILE A 499 -8.88 -0.17 -34.49
CA ILE A 499 -9.23 1.05 -35.20
C ILE A 499 -8.04 2.01 -35.11
N ARG A 500 -7.61 2.55 -36.26
CA ARG A 500 -6.60 3.61 -36.35
C ARG A 500 -7.23 4.88 -36.92
N LEU A 501 -6.98 6.01 -36.27
CA LEU A 501 -7.58 7.30 -36.55
C LEU A 501 -6.57 8.21 -37.24
N ASN A 502 -6.97 8.88 -38.33
CA ASN A 502 -6.14 9.80 -39.11
C ASN A 502 -4.68 9.33 -39.29
N ASP A 503 -4.51 8.13 -39.87
CA ASP A 503 -3.22 7.48 -40.14
C ASP A 503 -2.29 7.26 -38.92
N GLY A 504 -2.82 7.38 -37.69
CA GLY A 504 -2.08 7.26 -36.43
C GLY A 504 -1.13 6.07 -36.36
N LYS A 505 0.10 6.30 -35.89
CA LYS A 505 1.18 5.32 -35.71
C LYS A 505 1.94 5.63 -34.44
N MET A 506 2.41 4.59 -33.77
CA MET A 506 3.46 4.65 -32.75
C MET A 506 4.50 3.61 -33.16
N ASP A 507 5.79 3.98 -33.12
CA ASP A 507 6.89 3.04 -33.39
C ASP A 507 7.46 2.44 -32.10
N ASN A 508 8.44 1.54 -32.25
CA ASN A 508 9.10 0.86 -31.13
C ASN A 508 9.96 1.80 -30.25
N GLU A 509 10.14 3.06 -30.64
CA GLU A 509 10.87 4.09 -29.90
C GLU A 509 9.92 5.02 -29.13
N GLY A 510 8.60 4.82 -29.28
CA GLY A 510 7.56 5.65 -28.65
C GLY A 510 7.18 6.90 -29.45
N ASN A 511 7.65 7.06 -30.70
CA ASN A 511 7.34 8.23 -31.50
C ASN A 511 5.91 8.15 -32.06
N TYR A 512 5.02 8.96 -31.51
CA TYR A 512 3.66 9.15 -32.03
C TYR A 512 3.67 10.00 -33.32
N THR A 513 2.94 9.55 -34.34
CA THR A 513 2.67 10.34 -35.56
C THR A 513 1.24 10.14 -36.05
N GLY A 514 0.63 11.17 -36.63
CA GLY A 514 -0.79 11.15 -37.03
C GLY A 514 -1.75 11.22 -35.84
N GLY A 515 -2.93 10.59 -35.98
CA GLY A 515 -3.97 10.60 -34.95
C GLY A 515 -4.97 11.75 -35.10
N GLN A 516 -6.15 11.59 -34.50
CA GLN A 516 -7.19 12.60 -34.47
C GLN A 516 -6.98 13.53 -33.27
N LEU A 517 -6.83 14.84 -33.52
CA LEU A 517 -6.62 15.83 -32.47
C LEU A 517 -7.77 15.84 -31.46
N ILE A 518 -7.43 15.87 -30.18
CA ILE A 518 -8.38 15.95 -29.07
C ILE A 518 -8.79 17.41 -28.91
N GLY A 519 -9.83 17.80 -29.62
CA GLY A 519 -10.49 19.11 -29.53
C GLY A 519 -11.60 19.13 -28.49
N ALA A 520 -12.31 20.27 -28.41
CA ALA A 520 -13.13 20.59 -27.24
C ALA A 520 -14.35 19.70 -26.98
N GLU A 521 -14.94 19.10 -28.01
CA GLU A 521 -16.05 18.14 -27.88
C GLU A 521 -15.56 16.71 -27.56
N GLY A 522 -14.23 16.50 -27.54
CA GLY A 522 -13.60 15.19 -27.52
C GLY A 522 -13.49 14.54 -28.91
N VAL A 523 -12.97 13.32 -28.93
CA VAL A 523 -12.97 12.40 -30.08
C VAL A 523 -13.81 11.19 -29.73
N GLU A 524 -14.83 10.91 -30.54
CA GLU A 524 -15.62 9.69 -30.45
C GLU A 524 -15.20 8.68 -31.54
N SER A 525 -15.19 7.40 -31.19
CA SER A 525 -14.94 6.29 -32.11
C SER A 525 -15.78 5.08 -31.72
N LYS A 526 -16.06 4.17 -32.66
CA LYS A 526 -17.08 3.13 -32.50
C LYS A 526 -16.65 1.79 -33.10
N ILE A 527 -16.94 0.71 -32.36
CA ILE A 527 -16.84 -0.68 -32.82
C ILE A 527 -18.23 -1.32 -32.69
N THR A 528 -18.69 -2.01 -33.74
CA THR A 528 -19.95 -2.76 -33.72
C THR A 528 -19.68 -4.25 -33.53
N ILE A 529 -20.16 -4.84 -32.44
CA ILE A 529 -20.06 -6.27 -32.16
C ILE A 529 -21.32 -6.98 -32.68
N THR A 530 -21.14 -8.09 -33.40
CA THR A 530 -22.25 -8.84 -34.01
C THR A 530 -22.43 -10.22 -33.38
N GLN A 531 -23.64 -10.78 -33.50
CA GLN A 531 -23.92 -12.16 -33.08
C GLN A 531 -23.02 -13.20 -33.77
N GLN A 532 -22.58 -12.93 -35.01
CA GLN A 532 -21.65 -13.80 -35.72
C GLN A 532 -20.27 -13.78 -35.06
N MET A 533 -19.73 -12.60 -34.74
CA MET A 533 -18.41 -12.49 -34.08
C MET A 533 -18.38 -13.22 -32.74
N LEU A 534 -19.47 -13.20 -31.97
CA LEU A 534 -19.60 -13.99 -30.74
C LEU A 534 -19.53 -15.50 -31.02
N GLY A 535 -20.25 -15.99 -32.03
CA GLY A 535 -20.21 -17.40 -32.44
C GLY A 535 -18.83 -17.83 -32.95
N ASP A 536 -18.21 -17.02 -33.80
CA ASP A 536 -16.89 -17.26 -34.40
C ASP A 536 -15.77 -17.26 -33.34
N ASN A 537 -15.94 -16.52 -32.23
CA ASN A 537 -15.02 -16.49 -31.07
C ASN A 537 -15.53 -17.32 -29.87
N ASN A 538 -16.54 -18.17 -30.08
CA ASN A 538 -17.11 -19.09 -29.09
C ASN A 538 -17.66 -18.42 -27.80
N LEU A 539 -17.95 -17.11 -27.78
CA LEU A 539 -18.27 -16.35 -26.55
C LEU A 539 -19.78 -16.35 -26.23
N GLU A 540 -20.18 -16.84 -25.04
CA GLU A 540 -21.58 -16.98 -24.62
C GLU A 540 -22.06 -15.85 -23.70
N LYS A 541 -21.32 -15.56 -22.62
CA LYS A 541 -21.66 -14.53 -21.63
C LYS A 541 -20.43 -13.69 -21.31
N LEU A 542 -20.60 -12.38 -21.25
CA LEU A 542 -19.53 -11.43 -20.91
C LEU A 542 -19.23 -11.41 -19.40
N GLU A 543 -17.95 -11.29 -19.08
CA GLU A 543 -17.42 -11.11 -17.72
C GLU A 543 -16.64 -9.79 -17.65
N HIS A 544 -15.52 -9.70 -18.36
CA HIS A 544 -14.63 -8.52 -18.36
C HIS A 544 -14.54 -7.87 -19.74
N ILE A 545 -14.30 -6.56 -19.77
CA ILE A 545 -13.86 -5.84 -20.98
C ILE A 545 -12.50 -5.20 -20.72
N ASN A 546 -11.53 -5.48 -21.59
CA ASN A 546 -10.32 -4.69 -21.72
C ASN A 546 -10.45 -3.72 -22.90
N VAL A 547 -10.02 -2.48 -22.71
CA VAL A 547 -10.00 -1.44 -23.75
C VAL A 547 -8.60 -0.87 -23.85
N LYS A 548 -7.97 -1.05 -25.01
CA LYS A 548 -6.59 -0.66 -25.25
C LYS A 548 -6.52 0.59 -26.10
N VAL A 549 -5.76 1.59 -25.68
CA VAL A 549 -5.73 2.91 -26.32
C VAL A 549 -4.31 3.40 -26.63
N TRP A 550 -4.17 4.08 -27.76
CA TRP A 550 -2.97 4.80 -28.16
C TRP A 550 -3.30 6.29 -28.23
N ILE A 551 -2.87 7.06 -27.24
CA ILE A 551 -3.19 8.49 -27.09
C ILE A 551 -1.91 9.26 -26.78
N GLN A 552 -1.55 10.24 -27.61
CA GLN A 552 -0.52 11.22 -27.30
C GLN A 552 -1.17 12.41 -26.57
N HIS A 553 -0.58 12.89 -25.47
CA HIS A 553 -1.02 14.13 -24.81
C HIS A 553 0.15 14.87 -24.17
N THR A 554 0.15 16.21 -24.19
CA THR A 554 1.15 17.03 -23.49
C THR A 554 0.99 17.02 -21.96
N ARG A 555 -0.08 16.39 -21.46
CA ARG A 555 -0.36 16.20 -20.03
C ARG A 555 -1.35 15.05 -19.82
N ARG A 556 -0.88 13.85 -19.46
CA ARG A 556 -1.69 12.63 -19.35
C ARG A 556 -2.85 12.79 -18.37
N GLY A 557 -2.63 13.45 -17.23
CA GLY A 557 -3.65 13.69 -16.19
C GLY A 557 -4.88 14.48 -16.62
N ASP A 558 -4.83 15.21 -17.74
CA ASP A 558 -5.99 15.96 -18.25
C ASP A 558 -6.89 15.14 -19.19
N VAL A 559 -6.56 13.88 -19.50
CA VAL A 559 -7.33 13.04 -20.43
C VAL A 559 -8.40 12.23 -19.68
N GLU A 560 -9.67 12.44 -20.02
CA GLU A 560 -10.77 11.50 -19.73
C GLU A 560 -10.89 10.48 -20.88
N VAL A 561 -10.97 9.19 -20.54
CA VAL A 561 -11.30 8.09 -21.46
C VAL A 561 -12.55 7.39 -20.94
N THR A 562 -13.58 7.31 -21.79
CA THR A 562 -14.86 6.69 -21.41
C THR A 562 -15.37 5.76 -22.50
N LEU A 563 -16.01 4.66 -22.08
CA LEU A 563 -16.63 3.67 -22.94
C LEU A 563 -18.15 3.67 -22.69
N THR A 564 -18.95 3.71 -23.75
CA THR A 564 -20.41 3.51 -23.67
C THR A 564 -20.79 2.26 -24.44
N SER A 565 -21.55 1.40 -23.78
CA SER A 565 -22.03 0.12 -24.30
C SER A 565 -23.29 0.25 -25.19
N PRO A 566 -23.65 -0.80 -25.96
CA PRO A 566 -24.88 -0.83 -26.77
C PRO A 566 -26.15 -0.63 -25.94
N ASN A 567 -26.14 -1.02 -24.67
CA ASN A 567 -27.26 -0.88 -23.74
C ASN A 567 -27.22 0.45 -22.95
N GLY A 568 -26.32 1.37 -23.29
CA GLY A 568 -26.24 2.72 -22.73
C GLY A 568 -25.48 2.86 -21.40
N ILE A 569 -24.90 1.77 -20.88
CA ILE A 569 -24.05 1.80 -19.69
C ILE A 569 -22.71 2.48 -20.03
N LYS A 570 -22.33 3.52 -19.28
CA LYS A 570 -21.03 4.20 -19.39
C LYS A 570 -20.05 3.63 -18.37
N SER A 571 -18.84 3.26 -18.81
CA SER A 571 -17.66 3.07 -17.96
C SER A 571 -16.73 4.27 -18.10
N VAL A 572 -16.35 4.89 -16.98
CA VAL A 572 -15.19 5.79 -16.92
C VAL A 572 -13.94 4.92 -16.77
N LEU A 573 -13.06 4.97 -17.76
CA LEU A 573 -11.85 4.14 -17.81
C LEU A 573 -10.64 4.92 -17.27
N ALA A 574 -10.51 6.19 -17.70
CA ALA A 574 -9.66 7.19 -17.07
C ALA A 574 -10.48 8.44 -16.74
N SER A 575 -10.34 8.95 -15.52
CA SER A 575 -10.74 10.29 -15.10
C SER A 575 -9.54 11.21 -14.91
N LYS A 576 -9.79 12.53 -14.86
CA LYS A 576 -8.76 13.56 -14.66
C LYS A 576 -7.98 13.33 -13.34
N ARG A 577 -6.67 13.07 -13.44
CA ARG A 577 -5.75 12.97 -12.30
C ARG A 577 -4.98 14.28 -12.15
N GLN A 578 -5.10 14.96 -11.01
CA GLN A 578 -4.65 16.34 -10.89
C GLN A 578 -3.12 16.50 -10.91
N PHE A 579 -2.36 15.54 -10.42
CA PHE A 579 -0.90 15.66 -10.32
C PHE A 579 -0.15 15.08 -11.53
N ASP A 580 -0.78 14.19 -12.29
CA ASP A 580 -0.20 13.60 -13.50
C ASP A 580 0.09 14.69 -14.56
N VAL A 581 1.37 15.02 -14.70
CA VAL A 581 1.95 15.98 -15.66
C VAL A 581 2.72 15.29 -16.79
N ASP A 582 2.60 13.96 -16.93
CA ASP A 582 3.39 13.19 -17.88
C ASP A 582 3.04 13.52 -19.35
N THR A 583 4.04 13.45 -20.23
CA THR A 583 3.95 13.75 -21.67
C THR A 583 3.97 12.49 -22.55
N THR A 584 4.20 11.32 -21.96
CA THR A 584 4.18 10.02 -22.66
C THR A 584 2.79 9.61 -23.14
N GLY A 585 1.73 10.15 -22.54
CA GLY A 585 0.35 9.78 -22.85
C GLY A 585 0.06 8.31 -22.51
N PHE A 586 -0.64 7.62 -23.40
CA PHE A 586 -1.06 6.22 -23.24
C PHE A 586 -0.45 5.39 -24.39
N PRO A 587 0.73 4.78 -24.19
CA PRO A 587 1.43 3.99 -25.21
C PRO A 587 0.85 2.56 -25.28
N GLY A 588 -0.37 2.41 -25.81
CA GLY A 588 -1.03 1.11 -25.84
C GLY A 588 -1.53 0.64 -24.47
N TRP A 589 -1.77 1.58 -23.55
CA TRP A 589 -2.29 1.26 -22.21
C TRP A 589 -3.63 0.53 -22.32
N THR A 590 -3.80 -0.49 -21.48
CA THR A 590 -5.03 -1.29 -21.42
C THR A 590 -5.76 -0.98 -20.12
N PHE A 591 -6.93 -0.37 -20.24
CA PHE A 591 -7.89 -0.24 -19.14
C PHE A 591 -8.79 -1.47 -19.06
N MET A 592 -9.39 -1.69 -17.90
CA MET A 592 -10.37 -2.74 -17.67
C MET A 592 -11.69 -2.18 -17.13
N SER A 593 -12.78 -2.91 -17.35
CA SER A 593 -14.07 -2.68 -16.70
C SER A 593 -14.79 -4.00 -16.41
N VAL A 594 -15.13 -4.22 -15.13
CA VAL A 594 -16.06 -5.29 -14.71
C VAL A 594 -17.52 -4.84 -14.76
N LYS A 595 -17.82 -3.54 -14.87
CA LYS A 595 -19.18 -2.95 -14.82
C LYS A 595 -20.17 -3.53 -15.85
N HIS A 596 -19.64 -4.19 -16.89
CA HIS A 596 -20.40 -4.83 -17.97
C HIS A 596 -20.64 -6.34 -17.75
N TRP A 597 -20.36 -6.88 -16.56
CA TRP A 597 -20.56 -8.32 -16.25
C TRP A 597 -21.99 -8.77 -16.54
N GLY A 598 -22.14 -9.86 -17.32
CA GLY A 598 -23.43 -10.39 -17.75
C GLY A 598 -24.19 -9.56 -18.79
N GLU A 599 -23.63 -8.46 -19.31
CA GLU A 599 -24.23 -7.69 -20.40
C GLU A 599 -24.18 -8.48 -21.73
N VAL A 600 -25.21 -8.34 -22.57
CA VAL A 600 -25.19 -8.84 -23.95
C VAL A 600 -24.44 -7.82 -24.82
N PRO A 601 -23.24 -8.13 -25.34
CA PRO A 601 -22.35 -7.11 -25.91
C PRO A 601 -22.69 -6.73 -27.37
N ILE A 602 -23.81 -7.18 -27.91
CA ILE A 602 -24.16 -7.02 -29.33
C ILE A 602 -24.61 -5.57 -29.61
N GLY A 603 -24.03 -4.97 -30.64
CA GLY A 603 -24.32 -3.60 -31.07
C GLY A 603 -23.10 -2.68 -30.96
N ASP A 604 -23.35 -1.38 -30.85
CA ASP A 604 -22.34 -0.33 -30.95
C ASP A 604 -21.69 0.02 -29.61
N TRP A 605 -20.41 -0.33 -29.46
CA TRP A 605 -19.54 0.16 -28.39
C TRP A 605 -18.87 1.46 -28.84
N THR A 606 -19.03 2.53 -28.07
CA THR A 606 -18.54 3.87 -28.41
C THR A 606 -17.55 4.36 -27.36
N ILE A 607 -16.30 4.57 -27.75
CA ILE A 607 -15.30 5.23 -26.89
C ILE A 607 -15.34 6.74 -27.12
N ARG A 608 -15.12 7.53 -26.06
CA ARG A 608 -14.92 8.98 -26.12
C ARG A 608 -13.69 9.37 -25.31
N VAL A 609 -12.77 10.09 -25.94
CA VAL A 609 -11.51 10.63 -25.36
C VAL A 609 -11.58 12.16 -25.37
N SER A 610 -11.28 12.82 -24.26
CA SER A 610 -11.42 14.29 -24.13
C SER A 610 -10.48 14.94 -23.12
N ASP A 611 -10.00 16.15 -23.41
CA ASP A 611 -9.24 17.01 -22.50
C ASP A 611 -10.19 17.72 -21.50
N GLN A 612 -9.93 17.54 -20.21
CA GLN A 612 -10.72 18.00 -19.07
C GLN A 612 -10.20 19.31 -18.43
N ASN A 613 -9.35 20.06 -19.12
CA ASN A 613 -8.62 21.19 -18.54
C ASN A 613 -8.45 22.37 -19.50
N GLU A 614 -7.87 22.15 -20.68
CA GLU A 614 -7.73 23.17 -21.71
C GLU A 614 -8.18 22.70 -23.12
N PRO A 615 -9.42 22.16 -23.26
CA PRO A 615 -9.98 21.58 -24.50
C PRO A 615 -9.89 22.45 -25.78
N GLN A 616 -9.61 23.74 -25.66
CA GLN A 616 -9.46 24.69 -26.77
C GLN A 616 -8.03 24.77 -27.34
N LYS A 617 -7.03 24.08 -26.74
CA LYS A 617 -5.63 24.13 -27.17
C LYS A 617 -5.18 22.96 -28.07
N ASN A 618 -5.99 21.91 -28.21
CA ASN A 618 -5.63 20.65 -28.90
C ASN A 618 -4.34 20.02 -28.33
N ASN A 619 -4.34 19.72 -27.04
CA ASN A 619 -3.16 19.26 -26.28
C ASN A 619 -2.69 17.82 -26.62
N GLY A 620 -3.33 17.13 -27.57
CA GLY A 620 -2.90 15.80 -27.98
C GLY A 620 -3.72 15.20 -29.12
N SER A 621 -3.46 13.93 -29.42
CA SER A 621 -4.15 13.15 -30.46
C SER A 621 -4.50 11.75 -29.97
N PHE A 622 -5.63 11.24 -30.44
CA PHE A 622 -6.05 9.84 -30.27
C PHE A 622 -5.69 9.09 -31.56
N LEU A 623 -4.77 8.13 -31.49
CA LEU A 623 -4.18 7.45 -32.65
C LEU A 623 -4.93 6.17 -33.02
N GLY A 624 -5.48 5.47 -32.04
CA GLY A 624 -6.21 4.22 -32.26
C GLY A 624 -6.58 3.50 -30.97
N TRP A 625 -7.40 2.46 -31.10
CA TRP A 625 -7.87 1.64 -29.98
C TRP A 625 -8.39 0.28 -30.43
N ASN A 626 -8.47 -0.67 -29.50
CA ASN A 626 -9.20 -1.92 -29.67
C ASN A 626 -9.89 -2.37 -28.36
N MET A 627 -10.67 -3.45 -28.44
CA MET A 627 -11.31 -4.07 -27.29
C MET A 627 -11.04 -5.57 -27.24
N MET A 628 -11.02 -6.12 -26.04
CA MET A 628 -11.11 -7.56 -25.80
C MET A 628 -12.24 -7.85 -24.81
N PHE A 629 -13.18 -8.70 -25.23
CA PHE A 629 -14.33 -9.14 -24.46
C PHE A 629 -14.05 -10.54 -23.94
N TRP A 630 -14.02 -10.71 -22.62
CA TRP A 630 -13.69 -11.97 -21.96
C TRP A 630 -14.93 -12.59 -21.34
N GLY A 631 -15.04 -13.90 -21.37
CA GLY A 631 -16.17 -14.55 -20.71
C GLY A 631 -16.27 -16.06 -20.88
N SER A 632 -17.39 -16.62 -20.43
CA SER A 632 -17.70 -18.05 -20.56
C SER A 632 -17.96 -18.44 -22.02
N ALA A 633 -17.46 -19.62 -22.42
CA ALA A 633 -17.61 -20.16 -23.76
C ALA A 633 -19.00 -20.77 -24.06
N ILE A 634 -19.41 -20.78 -25.33
CA ILE A 634 -20.61 -21.50 -25.79
C ILE A 634 -20.35 -23.00 -25.69
N ASP A 635 -19.26 -23.45 -26.29
CA ASP A 635 -18.80 -24.83 -26.33
C ASP A 635 -17.45 -24.97 -25.60
N PRO A 636 -17.40 -25.62 -24.42
CA PRO A 636 -16.16 -25.87 -23.67
C PRO A 636 -15.06 -26.55 -24.48
N ASP A 637 -15.40 -27.52 -25.35
CA ASP A 637 -14.44 -28.36 -26.07
C ASP A 637 -13.69 -27.60 -27.17
N LYS A 638 -14.10 -26.36 -27.46
CA LYS A 638 -13.44 -25.43 -28.40
C LYS A 638 -12.61 -24.35 -27.71
N THR A 639 -12.48 -24.38 -26.38
CA THR A 639 -11.64 -23.41 -25.65
C THR A 639 -10.15 -23.74 -25.78
N ARG A 640 -9.31 -22.74 -25.47
CA ARG A 640 -7.85 -22.80 -25.53
C ARG A 640 -7.27 -21.83 -24.51
N ASP A 641 -6.08 -22.13 -24.02
CA ASP A 641 -5.38 -21.25 -23.09
C ASP A 641 -5.00 -19.92 -23.77
N TYR A 642 -5.02 -18.82 -23.00
CA TYR A 642 -4.57 -17.51 -23.48
C TYR A 642 -3.03 -17.42 -23.49
N GLU A 643 -2.46 -17.10 -24.65
CA GLU A 643 -1.02 -16.82 -24.78
C GLU A 643 -0.75 -15.31 -24.68
N VAL A 644 0.08 -14.90 -23.72
CA VAL A 644 0.50 -13.49 -23.55
C VAL A 644 1.30 -13.02 -24.77
N PRO A 645 0.89 -11.94 -25.46
CA PRO A 645 1.59 -11.42 -26.64
C PRO A 645 2.98 -10.88 -26.30
N ASN A 646 3.94 -11.11 -27.20
CA ASN A 646 5.36 -10.77 -26.97
C ASN A 646 5.74 -9.30 -27.26
N VAL A 647 4.81 -8.53 -27.84
CA VAL A 647 4.89 -7.07 -28.00
C VAL A 647 3.48 -6.55 -27.80
N ASP A 648 3.26 -5.79 -26.73
CA ASP A 648 1.95 -5.25 -26.37
C ASP A 648 1.79 -3.81 -26.93
N ASP A 649 2.79 -2.96 -26.73
CA ASP A 649 2.60 -1.50 -26.70
C ASP A 649 2.58 -0.82 -28.08
N VAL A 650 3.02 -1.51 -29.14
CA VAL A 650 3.10 -0.97 -30.50
C VAL A 650 1.73 -0.97 -31.18
N LEU A 651 1.32 0.18 -31.74
CA LEU A 651 0.09 0.29 -32.52
C LEU A 651 0.23 -0.49 -33.85
N PRO A 652 -0.55 -1.56 -34.09
CA PRO A 652 -0.29 -2.47 -35.21
C PRO A 652 -0.45 -1.81 -36.59
N PRO A 653 0.37 -2.21 -37.59
CA PRO A 653 0.26 -1.70 -38.96
C PRO A 653 -1.07 -2.08 -39.62
N THR A 654 -1.48 -1.33 -40.65
CA THR A 654 -2.76 -1.55 -41.37
C THR A 654 -2.86 -2.95 -41.99
N GLU A 655 -1.72 -3.53 -42.35
CA GLU A 655 -1.59 -4.91 -42.78
C GLU A 655 -0.67 -5.62 -41.78
N ALA A 656 -1.20 -6.53 -40.97
CA ALA A 656 -0.36 -7.45 -40.23
C ALA A 656 0.33 -8.39 -41.22
N PRO A 657 1.67 -8.53 -41.21
CA PRO A 657 2.30 -9.61 -41.96
C PRO A 657 1.77 -10.93 -41.41
N MET A 658 1.22 -11.78 -42.29
CA MET A 658 0.60 -13.05 -41.89
C MET A 658 1.59 -13.85 -41.04
N ILE A 659 1.31 -13.99 -39.75
CA ILE A 659 2.04 -14.93 -38.88
C ILE A 659 1.85 -16.30 -39.51
N PRO A 660 2.94 -17.00 -39.92
CA PRO A 660 2.79 -18.29 -40.57
C PRO A 660 2.16 -19.26 -39.59
N ILE A 661 0.92 -19.70 -39.89
CA ILE A 661 0.31 -20.82 -39.19
C ILE A 661 1.18 -22.04 -39.52
N LEU A 662 2.09 -22.39 -38.60
CA LEU A 662 2.87 -23.61 -38.67
C LEU A 662 1.86 -24.77 -38.59
N PRO A 663 1.68 -25.58 -39.65
CA PRO A 663 0.72 -26.67 -39.60
C PRO A 663 1.20 -27.68 -38.57
N SER A 664 0.30 -28.10 -37.67
CA SER A 664 0.57 -29.18 -36.72
C SER A 664 0.90 -30.46 -37.50
N GLY A 665 2.19 -30.79 -37.56
CA GLY A 665 2.73 -31.57 -38.68
C GLY A 665 4.08 -32.21 -38.42
N ALA A 666 4.06 -33.31 -37.66
CA ALA A 666 5.15 -34.27 -37.45
C ALA A 666 6.46 -33.73 -36.82
N THR A 667 6.69 -34.13 -35.57
CA THR A 667 7.97 -34.00 -34.86
C THR A 667 9.12 -34.70 -35.60
N LYS A 668 9.96 -33.92 -36.28
CA LYS A 668 11.30 -34.38 -36.67
C LYS A 668 12.21 -34.31 -35.44
N GLN A 669 12.47 -35.47 -34.83
CA GLN A 669 13.54 -35.59 -33.85
C GLN A 669 14.88 -35.24 -34.50
N HIS A 670 15.47 -34.10 -34.12
CA HIS A 670 16.86 -33.81 -34.43
C HIS A 670 17.75 -34.66 -33.51
N PRO A 671 18.69 -35.48 -34.04
CA PRO A 671 19.56 -36.30 -33.21
C PRO A 671 20.48 -35.43 -32.35
N LYS A 672 20.76 -35.86 -31.12
CA LYS A 672 21.60 -35.11 -30.18
C LYS A 672 23.02 -34.92 -30.75
N PRO A 673 23.70 -33.76 -30.51
CA PRO A 673 24.98 -33.41 -31.14
C PRO A 673 26.19 -34.31 -30.84
N THR A 674 26.01 -35.35 -30.02
CA THR A 674 27.06 -36.28 -29.56
C THR A 674 27.10 -37.61 -30.31
N SER A 675 26.19 -37.82 -31.27
CA SER A 675 26.02 -39.08 -32.02
C SER A 675 27.12 -39.42 -33.05
N HIS A 676 28.16 -38.57 -33.17
CA HIS A 676 29.26 -38.72 -34.14
C HIS A 676 30.67 -38.61 -33.54
N LEU A 677 30.81 -38.67 -32.21
CA LEU A 677 32.14 -38.74 -31.56
C LEU A 677 32.63 -40.21 -31.51
N PRO A 678 33.85 -40.53 -32.00
CA PRO A 678 34.41 -41.88 -31.90
C PRO A 678 34.61 -42.35 -30.46
N GLY A 679 34.36 -43.64 -30.20
CA GLY A 679 34.55 -44.28 -28.90
C GLY A 679 36.00 -44.64 -28.58
N ASP A 680 36.89 -43.64 -28.64
CA ASP A 680 38.32 -43.71 -28.35
C ASP A 680 38.70 -42.33 -27.80
N HIS A 681 39.33 -42.28 -26.61
CA HIS A 681 40.50 -41.45 -26.29
C HIS A 681 40.94 -41.75 -24.85
N GLY A 682 42.11 -42.37 -24.73
CA GLY A 682 42.69 -42.78 -23.44
C GLY A 682 43.50 -41.68 -22.75
N THR A 683 43.66 -41.86 -21.44
CA THR A 683 44.59 -41.20 -20.51
C THR A 683 45.73 -40.35 -21.12
N ALA A 684 45.63 -39.03 -20.99
CA ALA A 684 46.76 -38.11 -20.93
C ALA A 684 46.38 -36.84 -20.15
N GLU A 685 47.11 -36.52 -19.08
CA GLU A 685 47.06 -35.20 -18.46
C GLU A 685 47.98 -34.25 -19.24
N GLY A 686 47.58 -32.98 -19.44
CA GLY A 686 48.35 -32.03 -20.23
C GLY A 686 47.93 -30.58 -20.01
N GLU A 687 48.84 -29.78 -19.48
CA GLU A 687 48.68 -28.36 -19.18
C GLU A 687 48.33 -27.52 -20.42
N ASN A 688 47.65 -26.38 -20.23
CA ASN A 688 47.62 -25.30 -21.22
C ASN A 688 47.75 -23.94 -20.53
N SER A 689 48.92 -23.30 -20.65
CA SER A 689 49.17 -21.98 -20.08
C SER A 689 49.70 -20.98 -21.12
N LYS A 690 48.95 -19.88 -21.27
CA LYS A 690 49.28 -18.62 -21.98
C LYS A 690 49.31 -18.65 -23.53
N PRO A 691 48.87 -17.55 -24.19
CA PRO A 691 48.87 -17.41 -25.64
C PRO A 691 50.10 -16.68 -26.21
N ALA A 692 50.33 -16.90 -27.51
CA ALA A 692 51.05 -16.04 -28.46
C ALA A 692 50.23 -16.07 -29.79
N PHE A 693 50.28 -15.14 -30.75
CA PHE A 693 51.43 -14.41 -31.32
C PHE A 693 51.08 -12.96 -31.74
N ALA A 694 52.02 -12.28 -32.41
CA ALA A 694 51.98 -10.84 -32.73
C ALA A 694 52.01 -10.51 -34.25
N THR A 695 51.78 -9.22 -34.56
CA THR A 695 51.61 -8.61 -35.90
C THR A 695 52.90 -8.50 -36.74
N PRO A 696 52.76 -8.50 -38.09
CA PRO A 696 53.34 -7.41 -38.91
C PRO A 696 52.51 -7.04 -40.19
N THR A 697 52.77 -5.99 -41.00
CA THR A 697 53.30 -4.60 -40.82
C THR A 697 53.21 -3.80 -42.14
N ALA A 698 52.91 -2.48 -42.07
CA ALA A 698 53.10 -1.42 -43.09
C ALA A 698 52.16 -1.29 -44.32
N SER A 699 52.26 -0.13 -45.01
CA SER A 699 51.16 0.51 -45.79
C SER A 699 51.66 1.25 -47.09
N PRO A 700 51.06 2.32 -47.67
CA PRO A 700 50.58 2.25 -49.07
C PRO A 700 51.01 3.44 -49.99
N THR A 701 50.48 3.50 -51.22
CA THR A 701 50.18 4.70 -52.07
C THR A 701 49.69 4.22 -53.47
N ALA A 702 48.89 4.95 -54.29
CA ALA A 702 48.05 6.14 -54.09
C ALA A 702 47.16 6.39 -55.34
N ILE A 703 45.96 7.00 -55.16
CA ILE A 703 45.33 8.06 -56.00
C ILE A 703 44.95 7.68 -57.48
N ASP A 704 43.80 8.07 -58.06
CA ASP A 704 42.81 9.10 -57.70
C ASP A 704 41.34 8.70 -57.99
N SER A 705 40.41 9.51 -57.47
CA SER A 705 38.97 9.55 -57.78
C SER A 705 38.44 10.97 -57.56
N THR A 706 37.62 11.53 -58.44
CA THR A 706 37.04 12.89 -58.25
C THR A 706 35.88 13.16 -59.24
N PRO A 707 34.97 14.14 -58.99
CA PRO A 707 34.65 14.80 -57.70
C PRO A 707 33.13 15.16 -57.48
N ASP A 708 32.88 15.89 -56.38
CA ASP A 708 31.82 16.91 -56.13
C ASP A 708 30.33 16.49 -56.01
N GLU A 709 29.47 17.14 -55.21
CA GLU A 709 29.57 18.06 -54.03
C GLU A 709 28.16 18.10 -53.37
N GLY A 710 27.92 18.46 -52.11
CA GLY A 710 28.77 18.84 -50.98
C GLY A 710 27.92 19.37 -49.80
N TRP A 711 28.46 19.44 -48.57
CA TRP A 711 27.88 20.18 -47.43
C TRP A 711 29.01 20.68 -46.51
N PHE A 712 28.85 21.87 -45.92
CA PHE A 712 29.92 22.71 -45.37
C PHE A 712 29.46 23.40 -44.02
N PRO A 713 30.29 24.18 -43.27
CA PRO A 713 31.24 23.60 -42.29
C PRO A 713 31.55 24.46 -41.02
N ASP A 714 31.49 23.94 -39.77
CA ASP A 714 32.15 24.69 -38.64
C ASP A 714 32.61 23.88 -37.41
N LEU A 715 32.74 22.54 -37.49
CA LEU A 715 33.26 21.73 -36.37
C LEU A 715 34.80 21.66 -36.28
N SER A 716 35.53 22.04 -37.33
CA SER A 716 36.99 21.86 -37.44
C SER A 716 37.83 22.93 -36.71
N LYS A 717 37.38 23.41 -35.53
CA LYS A 717 38.00 24.54 -34.81
C LYS A 717 38.21 24.36 -33.32
N LEU A 718 37.98 23.16 -32.76
CA LEU A 718 38.30 22.86 -31.35
C LEU A 718 39.54 21.97 -31.14
N GLU A 719 40.11 21.36 -32.19
CA GLU A 719 41.27 20.45 -32.05
C GLU A 719 42.63 21.17 -32.18
N SER A 720 42.83 22.25 -31.43
CA SER A 720 44.15 22.92 -31.33
C SER A 720 44.49 23.41 -29.92
N SER A 721 44.13 22.65 -28.87
CA SER A 721 44.54 22.93 -27.49
C SER A 721 44.79 21.67 -26.65
N GLN A 722 45.88 20.94 -26.94
CA GLN A 722 46.35 19.81 -26.12
C GLN A 722 46.62 20.17 -24.64
N LYS A 723 46.62 21.46 -24.27
CA LYS A 723 46.82 21.93 -22.89
C LYS A 723 45.62 21.63 -21.97
N TRP A 724 44.39 21.58 -22.49
CA TRP A 724 43.21 21.35 -21.65
C TRP A 724 43.12 19.90 -21.17
N PHE A 725 43.42 18.92 -22.03
CA PHE A 725 43.41 17.50 -21.69
C PHE A 725 44.36 17.15 -20.54
N PHE A 726 45.61 17.63 -20.59
CA PHE A 726 46.56 17.46 -19.47
C PHE A 726 46.14 18.24 -18.21
N GLY A 727 45.45 19.38 -18.36
CA GLY A 727 44.87 20.12 -17.23
C GLY A 727 43.75 19.35 -16.53
N ALA A 728 42.86 18.70 -17.28
CA ALA A 728 41.80 17.84 -16.74
C ALA A 728 42.37 16.62 -16.01
N ILE A 729 43.35 15.93 -16.61
CA ILE A 729 44.04 14.80 -15.97
C ILE A 729 44.77 15.24 -14.69
N ALA A 730 45.44 16.41 -14.71
CA ALA A 730 46.07 16.96 -13.51
C ALA A 730 45.06 17.29 -12.40
N LEU A 731 43.86 17.79 -12.75
CA LEU A 731 42.77 18.00 -11.79
C LEU A 731 42.25 16.70 -11.19
N VAL A 732 42.03 15.66 -12.00
CA VAL A 732 41.60 14.34 -11.49
C VAL A 732 42.67 13.71 -10.58
N ILE A 733 43.95 13.82 -10.94
CA ILE A 733 45.05 13.35 -10.09
C ILE A 733 45.14 14.16 -8.78
N LEU A 734 44.98 15.49 -8.83
CA LEU A 734 44.93 16.33 -7.62
C LEU A 734 43.72 16.00 -6.73
N PHE A 735 42.56 15.71 -7.31
CA PHE A 735 41.37 15.30 -6.57
C PHE A 735 41.55 13.92 -5.93
N GLY A 736 42.12 12.95 -6.66
CA GLY A 736 42.45 11.62 -6.13
C GLY A 736 43.50 11.68 -5.02
N ILE A 737 44.53 12.53 -5.14
CA ILE A 737 45.49 12.81 -4.06
C ILE A 737 44.80 13.50 -2.89
N GLY A 738 43.90 14.46 -3.13
CA GLY A 738 43.10 15.14 -2.12
C GLY A 738 42.22 14.18 -1.31
N ALA A 739 41.48 13.31 -1.98
CA ALA A 739 40.69 12.25 -1.36
C ALA A 739 41.58 11.25 -0.60
N GLY A 740 42.68 10.81 -1.20
CA GLY A 740 43.67 9.94 -0.56
C GLY A 740 44.25 10.54 0.72
N VAL A 741 44.60 11.83 0.70
CA VAL A 741 45.05 12.59 1.88
C VAL A 741 43.92 12.76 2.89
N PHE A 742 42.68 13.03 2.47
CA PHE A 742 41.52 13.13 3.36
C PHE A 742 41.27 11.82 4.10
N PHE A 743 41.20 10.68 3.41
CA PHE A 743 41.02 9.38 4.03
C PHE A 743 42.24 8.96 4.86
N TYR A 744 43.47 9.26 4.43
CA TYR A 744 44.68 9.04 5.22
C TYR A 744 44.69 9.87 6.51
N VAL A 745 44.29 11.15 6.47
CA VAL A 745 44.17 12.03 7.64
C VAL A 745 43.02 11.60 8.55
N ARG A 746 41.86 11.17 8.01
CA ARG A 746 40.74 10.60 8.79
C ARG A 746 41.18 9.33 9.52
N ARG A 747 41.84 8.40 8.82
CA ARG A 747 42.40 7.15 9.38
C ARG A 747 43.55 7.41 10.37
N ARG A 748 44.35 8.48 10.18
CA ARG A 748 45.41 8.91 11.10
C ARG A 748 44.88 9.68 12.32
N LYS A 749 43.73 10.36 12.22
CA LYS A 749 42.97 10.88 13.38
C LYS A 749 42.41 9.73 14.22
N GLN A 750 41.73 8.76 13.59
CA GLN A 750 41.23 7.57 14.30
C GLN A 750 42.37 6.78 14.97
N ARG A 751 43.48 6.52 14.27
CA ARG A 751 44.68 5.89 14.87
C ARG A 751 45.38 6.72 15.95
N ARG A 752 45.11 8.03 16.07
CA ARG A 752 45.59 8.88 17.16
C ARG A 752 44.67 8.89 18.39
N ALA A 753 43.43 8.40 18.29
CA ALA A 753 42.57 8.20 19.45
C ALA A 753 42.94 6.94 20.27
N GLY A 754 43.76 6.04 19.71
CA GLY A 754 44.07 4.73 20.31
C GLY A 754 45.38 4.61 21.10
N TYR A 755 46.17 5.67 21.27
CA TYR A 755 47.46 5.62 21.98
C TYR A 755 47.79 6.91 22.74
N GLY A 756 48.09 6.81 24.05
CA GLY A 756 48.80 7.85 24.81
C GLY A 756 48.20 8.23 26.16
N ARG A 757 48.46 7.44 27.21
CA ARG A 757 48.64 7.98 28.58
C ARG A 757 50.14 8.20 28.83
N VAL A 758 50.45 9.01 29.86
CA VAL A 758 51.78 9.37 30.40
C VAL A 758 52.47 10.56 29.70
N GLY A 759 52.84 11.58 30.49
CA GLY A 759 53.63 12.75 30.07
C GLY A 759 53.21 14.05 30.79
N ASN A 760 54.09 14.64 31.58
CA ASN A 760 53.84 15.77 32.48
C ASN A 760 53.79 17.18 31.82
N GLU A 761 53.35 18.15 32.65
CA GLU A 761 53.88 19.53 32.82
C GLU A 761 53.34 20.75 32.00
N GLU A 762 52.98 21.77 32.80
CA GLU A 762 53.04 23.24 32.67
C GLU A 762 52.29 24.10 31.60
N MET A 763 51.36 24.90 32.16
CA MET A 763 51.25 26.37 32.06
C MET A 763 51.06 27.13 30.71
N SER A 764 49.80 27.54 30.50
CA SER A 764 49.32 28.96 30.55
C SER A 764 49.59 30.02 29.45
N MET A 765 48.51 30.80 29.22
CA MET A 765 48.43 32.26 28.95
C MET A 765 48.47 32.90 27.54
N SER A 766 47.37 33.63 27.26
CA SER A 766 47.21 34.86 26.44
C SER A 766 47.37 34.82 24.90
N GLY A 767 46.65 35.64 24.11
CA GLY A 767 45.50 36.53 24.41
C GLY A 767 45.30 37.69 23.42
N LEU A 768 44.12 38.36 23.47
CA LEU A 768 43.78 39.68 22.87
C LEU A 768 43.67 39.76 21.31
N SER A 769 42.88 40.65 20.65
CA SER A 769 41.77 41.55 21.09
C SER A 769 41.01 42.28 19.94
N GLY A 770 39.67 42.39 20.04
CA GLY A 770 38.83 43.54 19.57
C GLY A 770 38.54 43.75 18.07
N ARG A 771 37.68 44.69 17.62
CA ARG A 771 36.62 45.52 18.28
C ARG A 771 35.82 46.41 17.27
N GLY A 772 34.48 46.28 17.17
CA GLY A 772 33.52 47.26 16.57
C GLY A 772 33.48 47.37 15.02
N GLY A 773 32.48 47.96 14.33
CA GLY A 773 31.19 48.59 14.72
C GLY A 773 30.33 49.02 13.48
N ALA A 774 29.04 49.39 13.65
CA ALA A 774 28.02 49.68 12.59
C ALA A 774 27.94 51.20 12.15
N THR A 775 27.01 51.78 11.35
CA THR A 775 25.64 51.53 10.81
C THR A 775 25.46 52.20 9.41
N GLY A 776 24.35 52.20 8.62
CA GLY A 776 23.05 51.47 8.63
C GLY A 776 21.81 52.30 8.17
N GLY A 777 21.27 52.09 6.94
CA GLY A 777 20.01 52.68 6.39
C GLY A 777 19.87 52.45 4.86
N SER A 778 18.75 52.69 4.12
CA SER A 778 17.36 53.11 4.39
C SER A 778 16.48 52.88 3.11
N GLY A 779 15.18 52.52 3.17
CA GLY A 779 14.33 52.36 1.96
C GLY A 779 12.92 51.77 2.18
N ARG A 780 12.00 51.97 1.20
CA ARG A 780 10.56 51.58 1.18
C ARG A 780 10.04 51.54 -0.30
N THR A 781 8.83 51.12 -0.72
CA THR A 781 7.54 50.74 -0.07
C THR A 781 6.63 49.92 -1.03
N ARG A 782 5.60 49.25 -0.47
CA ARG A 782 4.23 48.99 -1.02
C ARG A 782 3.97 47.78 -1.97
N GLU A 783 3.05 46.91 -1.49
CA GLU A 783 1.85 46.33 -2.13
C GLU A 783 1.87 45.40 -3.38
N LEU A 784 1.04 44.35 -3.28
CA LEU A 784 0.31 43.53 -4.30
C LEU A 784 0.93 42.27 -4.95
N TYR A 785 0.22 41.15 -4.70
CA TYR A 785 -0.12 39.96 -5.53
C TYR A 785 0.94 39.00 -6.11
N ASP A 786 0.47 37.76 -6.28
CA ASP A 786 1.04 36.59 -6.99
C ASP A 786 2.43 36.05 -6.58
N ALA A 787 2.85 34.85 -6.97
CA ALA A 787 2.21 33.51 -7.09
C ALA A 787 3.28 32.51 -7.59
N PHE A 788 3.07 31.20 -7.38
CA PHE A 788 3.90 30.08 -7.87
C PHE A 788 5.35 29.99 -7.33
N GLY A 789 6.00 28.84 -7.57
CA GLY A 789 7.09 28.28 -6.74
C GLY A 789 6.54 27.17 -5.81
N GLU A 790 6.65 25.86 -6.08
CA GLU A 790 7.68 25.11 -6.85
C GLU A 790 9.07 25.26 -6.15
N VAL A 791 9.84 24.26 -5.74
CA VAL A 791 9.81 22.76 -5.68
C VAL A 791 10.89 22.33 -4.63
N SER A 792 11.00 21.10 -4.09
CA SER A 792 10.25 19.82 -4.12
C SER A 792 10.65 18.98 -2.86
N ASP A 793 10.80 17.65 -3.00
CA ASP A 793 11.65 16.72 -2.21
C ASP A 793 11.18 16.27 -0.80
N ASP A 794 10.50 15.11 -0.80
CA ASP A 794 10.97 13.80 -0.28
C ASP A 794 11.26 13.51 1.22
N ASP A 795 11.24 12.20 1.46
CA ASP A 795 11.70 11.37 2.57
C ASP A 795 10.94 11.31 3.91
N GLU A 796 10.76 10.05 4.30
CA GLU A 796 10.20 9.52 5.54
C GLU A 796 11.19 9.75 6.71
N GLU A 797 10.92 9.38 7.97
CA GLU A 797 10.77 8.03 8.53
C GLU A 797 10.58 8.23 10.05
N TYR A 798 9.81 7.40 10.78
CA TYR A 798 10.05 7.08 12.21
C TYR A 798 9.02 6.09 12.78
N ALA A 799 9.50 4.88 13.11
CA ALA A 799 8.99 3.96 14.14
C ALA A 799 10.21 3.45 14.94
N ASP A 800 10.16 2.91 16.15
CA ASP A 800 9.17 2.86 17.24
C ASP A 800 9.97 2.89 18.57
N GLU A 801 9.34 3.16 19.72
CA GLU A 801 9.81 2.63 21.02
C GLU A 801 8.62 2.48 21.99
N ASN A 802 8.33 1.24 22.40
CA ASN A 802 7.20 0.92 23.26
C ASN A 802 7.59 0.11 24.52
N THR A 803 7.09 0.56 25.68
CA THR A 803 7.17 -0.08 27.02
C THR A 803 8.56 -0.21 27.69
N GLY A 804 8.68 -0.19 29.03
CA GLY A 804 7.68 0.17 30.04
C GLY A 804 8.11 -0.05 31.50
N LEU A 805 7.43 0.66 32.43
CA LEU A 805 7.21 0.36 33.86
C LEU A 805 8.45 0.19 34.79
N THR A 806 8.48 0.59 36.07
CA THR A 806 7.38 0.75 37.03
C THR A 806 7.65 1.83 38.12
N ARG A 807 6.56 2.20 38.82
CA ARG A 807 6.33 3.01 40.05
C ARG A 807 7.38 2.90 41.20
N PRO A 808 7.37 3.75 42.27
CA PRO A 808 6.26 4.62 42.74
C PRO A 808 6.62 6.07 43.18
N HIS A 809 5.58 6.86 43.51
CA HIS A 809 5.72 8.07 44.33
C HIS A 809 4.55 8.21 45.33
N LEU A 810 4.89 8.68 46.54
CA LEU A 810 4.04 8.95 47.71
C LEU A 810 4.48 10.32 48.31
N PRO A 811 3.83 10.88 49.37
CA PRO A 811 2.39 10.96 49.68
C PRO A 811 1.93 12.36 50.18
N GLY A 812 0.66 12.53 50.56
CA GLY A 812 0.22 13.56 51.53
C GLY A 812 -1.29 13.83 51.56
N ARG A 813 -1.90 14.28 52.69
CA ARG A 813 -1.42 14.37 54.08
C ARG A 813 -2.57 14.61 55.09
N SER A 814 -2.89 13.61 55.92
CA SER A 814 -3.66 13.70 57.20
C SER A 814 -3.71 12.27 57.80
N THR A 815 -3.59 11.99 59.10
CA THR A 815 -3.55 12.82 60.33
C THR A 815 -2.70 12.12 61.43
N GLU A 816 -2.35 12.86 62.47
CA GLU A 816 -1.93 12.47 63.85
C GLU A 816 -1.51 11.01 64.20
N GLY A 817 -0.36 10.84 64.88
CA GLY A 817 0.02 9.57 65.54
C GLY A 817 1.47 9.53 66.07
N ILE A 818 1.66 9.51 67.40
CA ILE A 818 2.97 9.56 68.09
C ILE A 818 3.54 8.15 68.30
N GLY A 819 4.85 7.93 68.14
CA GLY A 819 5.55 6.68 68.52
C GLY A 819 7.09 6.75 68.44
N PHE A 820 7.81 6.03 69.32
CA PHE A 820 9.28 6.10 69.50
C PHE A 820 9.94 4.71 69.37
N HIS A 821 11.12 4.63 68.69
CA HIS A 821 12.31 3.78 69.01
C HIS A 821 12.14 2.22 69.09
N SER A 822 13.16 1.34 68.97
CA SER A 822 14.60 1.36 68.56
C SER A 822 15.17 -0.08 68.48
N GLY A 823 16.29 -0.32 67.75
CA GLY A 823 17.08 -1.59 67.73
C GLY A 823 17.24 -2.16 66.31
N PHE A 824 18.39 -2.60 65.76
CA PHE A 824 19.76 -2.93 66.27
C PHE A 824 19.80 -4.25 67.10
N LEU A 825 20.56 -5.30 66.74
CA LEU A 825 21.44 -5.60 65.57
C LEU A 825 21.70 -7.14 65.47
N ASP A 826 22.51 -7.59 64.49
CA ASP A 826 23.30 -8.86 64.43
C ASP A 826 22.54 -10.22 64.31
N ASP A 827 23.06 -11.33 63.74
CA ASP A 827 24.05 -11.59 62.65
C ASP A 827 24.04 -13.11 62.25
N GLU A 828 24.88 -13.49 61.26
CA GLU A 828 25.42 -14.84 60.91
C GLU A 828 24.56 -15.92 60.16
N ASP A 829 24.88 -16.07 58.86
CA ASP A 829 24.93 -17.33 58.07
C ASP A 829 26.19 -18.17 58.49
N PRO A 830 26.43 -19.48 58.11
CA PRO A 830 26.15 -20.07 56.78
C PRO A 830 25.86 -21.60 56.62
N ALA A 831 25.33 -21.95 55.44
CA ALA A 831 25.50 -23.15 54.58
C ALA A 831 26.13 -24.50 55.04
N THR A 832 25.58 -25.65 54.58
CA THR A 832 26.26 -26.62 53.66
C THR A 832 25.43 -27.83 53.13
N THR A 833 25.46 -28.03 51.80
CA THR A 833 25.42 -29.27 50.95
C THR A 833 24.82 -30.65 51.38
N GLY A 834 23.79 -31.10 50.62
CA GLY A 834 23.81 -32.35 49.78
C GLY A 834 23.51 -33.75 50.36
N GLY A 835 23.01 -34.71 49.54
CA GLY A 835 23.18 -36.17 49.86
C GLY A 835 22.11 -37.26 49.57
N VAL A 836 21.34 -37.21 48.48
CA VAL A 836 20.63 -38.33 47.75
C VAL A 836 20.72 -39.81 48.29
N THR A 837 19.58 -40.35 48.81
CA THR A 837 19.02 -41.76 48.72
C THR A 837 19.76 -43.00 49.31
N PRO A 838 19.17 -44.25 49.36
CA PRO A 838 17.79 -44.72 49.70
C PRO A 838 17.67 -46.00 50.61
N ARG A 839 16.41 -46.40 50.93
CA ARG A 839 15.81 -47.79 50.91
C ARG A 839 15.60 -48.62 52.22
N GLN A 840 14.40 -49.27 52.30
CA GLN A 840 13.97 -50.46 53.10
C GLN A 840 13.87 -50.34 54.66
N GLU A 841 12.97 -50.99 55.43
CA GLU A 841 11.78 -51.91 55.22
C GLU A 841 10.96 -51.99 56.57
N GLN A 842 9.81 -52.66 56.83
CA GLN A 842 8.82 -53.53 56.13
C GLN A 842 7.41 -53.38 56.82
N TYR A 843 6.59 -54.45 56.90
CA TYR A 843 5.18 -54.56 57.40
C TYR A 843 4.13 -53.79 56.57
N ARG A 844 3.28 -54.38 55.69
CA ARG A 844 2.46 -55.64 55.71
C ARG A 844 1.29 -55.51 56.71
N ASP A 845 0.01 -55.76 56.39
CA ASP A 845 -0.65 -56.73 55.47
C ASP A 845 -1.45 -56.07 54.30
N GLU A 846 -1.53 -56.59 53.05
CA GLU A 846 -2.18 -57.81 52.49
C GLU A 846 -3.73 -57.75 52.43
N SER A 847 -4.48 -58.29 51.44
CA SER A 847 -4.25 -59.05 50.16
C SER A 847 -5.61 -59.16 49.40
N SER A 848 -5.80 -59.49 48.10
CA SER A 848 -4.99 -59.72 46.87
C SER A 848 -5.93 -59.83 45.63
N SER A 849 -5.38 -59.93 44.39
CA SER A 849 -5.97 -60.48 43.12
C SER A 849 -7.24 -59.84 42.52
N GLY A 850 -7.49 -59.79 41.21
CA GLY A 850 -6.78 -60.19 39.96
C GLY A 850 -7.22 -59.24 38.81
N GLU A 851 -6.63 -59.18 37.59
CA GLU A 851 -6.55 -60.25 36.55
C GLU A 851 -7.99 -60.73 36.22
N GLU A 852 -8.54 -60.78 35.00
CA GLU A 852 -8.06 -61.03 33.61
C GLU A 852 -8.49 -59.92 32.58
N GLU A 853 -8.15 -59.78 31.26
CA GLU A 853 -7.03 -60.25 30.38
C GLU A 853 -6.69 -59.30 29.14
N GLU A 854 -7.14 -59.51 27.87
CA GLU A 854 -6.46 -59.11 26.58
C GLU A 854 -7.34 -58.52 25.41
N GLU A 855 -6.66 -57.90 24.40
CA GLU A 855 -6.89 -57.86 22.90
C GLU A 855 -8.20 -57.24 22.27
N GLU A 856 -8.20 -56.59 21.08
CA GLU A 856 -8.10 -57.05 19.66
C GLU A 856 -9.13 -58.17 19.32
N GLU A 857 -9.93 -58.16 18.23
CA GLU A 857 -10.02 -57.32 17.02
C GLU A 857 -11.48 -57.26 16.46
N GLU A 858 -11.66 -57.25 15.13
CA GLU A 858 -12.86 -57.11 14.24
C GLU A 858 -14.06 -58.09 14.53
N GLU A 859 -15.26 -58.08 13.91
CA GLU A 859 -15.66 -58.06 12.49
C GLU A 859 -17.24 -58.07 12.40
N GLU A 860 -17.86 -57.68 11.26
CA GLU A 860 -19.13 -58.17 10.60
C GLU A 860 -20.45 -58.51 11.41
N GLU A 861 -21.70 -58.66 10.92
CA GLU A 861 -22.43 -58.44 9.63
C GLU A 861 -23.97 -58.32 9.89
N GLU A 862 -24.78 -58.07 8.84
CA GLU A 862 -26.23 -58.36 8.58
C GLU A 862 -27.28 -58.33 9.75
N GLU A 863 -28.32 -57.48 9.70
CA GLU A 863 -29.66 -57.73 9.09
C GLU A 863 -30.40 -59.00 9.59
N ASP A 864 -31.53 -58.88 10.35
CA ASP A 864 -32.89 -58.95 9.75
C ASP A 864 -34.12 -58.83 10.71
N ASP A 865 -35.20 -58.24 10.15
CA ASP A 865 -36.68 -58.44 10.26
C ASP A 865 -37.64 -58.24 11.48
N ASP A 866 -38.91 -57.97 11.12
CA ASP A 866 -40.25 -58.05 11.82
C ASP A 866 -40.59 -57.14 13.05
N SER A 867 -41.82 -56.62 13.30
CA SER A 867 -43.19 -56.49 12.65
C SER A 867 -44.09 -55.60 13.60
N ASP A 868 -45.32 -55.03 13.41
CA ASP A 868 -46.43 -54.71 12.44
C ASP A 868 -47.25 -53.54 13.14
N GLU A 869 -48.22 -52.70 12.68
CA GLU A 869 -49.20 -52.58 11.56
C GLU A 869 -49.32 -51.07 11.09
N ASP A 870 -50.49 -50.54 10.66
CA ASP A 870 -50.67 -49.18 10.06
C ASP A 870 -51.10 -48.07 11.08
N SER A 871 -52.25 -47.36 11.12
CA SER A 871 -53.54 -47.45 10.41
C SER A 871 -54.06 -46.06 9.92
N HIS A 872 -53.79 -45.70 8.66
CA HIS A 872 -54.59 -44.83 7.77
C HIS A 872 -54.63 -43.30 7.99
N GLY A 873 -54.49 -42.50 6.89
CA GLY A 873 -54.67 -41.04 6.97
C GLY A 873 -54.49 -40.13 5.72
N THR A 874 -54.77 -40.55 4.49
CA THR A 874 -54.68 -39.70 3.25
C THR A 874 -55.95 -39.87 2.37
N PRO A 875 -56.33 -39.03 1.34
CA PRO A 875 -55.42 -38.35 0.38
C PRO A 875 -55.83 -37.02 -0.34
N ARG A 876 -54.81 -36.39 -0.97
CA ARG A 876 -54.70 -35.67 -2.29
C ARG A 876 -55.81 -34.76 -2.91
N ALA A 877 -55.31 -33.81 -3.71
CA ALA A 877 -55.93 -33.05 -4.83
C ALA A 877 -56.76 -31.79 -4.44
N ARG A 878 -56.99 -30.79 -5.32
CA ARG A 878 -56.94 -30.78 -6.80
C ARG A 878 -56.64 -29.39 -7.42
N GLU A 879 -56.34 -29.40 -8.71
CA GLU A 879 -56.12 -28.28 -9.64
C GLU A 879 -57.42 -27.75 -10.30
N GLU A 880 -57.35 -26.57 -10.97
CA GLU A 880 -58.16 -26.04 -12.11
C GLU A 880 -58.95 -24.70 -11.99
N ALA A 881 -58.82 -23.91 -13.08
CA ALA A 881 -59.86 -23.13 -13.80
C ALA A 881 -60.54 -21.83 -13.25
N ARG A 882 -60.02 -20.69 -13.75
CA ARG A 882 -60.68 -19.69 -14.65
C ARG A 882 -61.97 -18.90 -14.28
N LEU A 883 -61.91 -17.60 -14.68
CA LEU A 883 -62.96 -16.72 -15.27
C LEU A 883 -63.92 -15.89 -14.38
N ILE A 884 -64.51 -14.88 -15.04
CA ILE A 884 -65.69 -14.04 -14.72
C ILE A 884 -65.44 -12.68 -13.99
N SER A 885 -65.65 -11.60 -14.75
CA SER A 885 -65.92 -10.19 -14.32
C SER A 885 -67.46 -9.95 -14.38
N PRO A 886 -68.08 -8.73 -14.17
CA PRO A 886 -67.53 -7.37 -14.01
C PRO A 886 -68.31 -6.49 -12.97
N THR A 887 -68.34 -5.15 -13.22
CA THR A 887 -69.12 -4.06 -12.56
C THR A 887 -68.56 -3.49 -11.24
N GLY A 888 -68.64 -2.17 -10.97
CA GLY A 888 -69.06 -1.05 -11.83
C GLY A 888 -69.18 0.31 -11.08
N GLY A 889 -69.19 1.44 -11.84
CA GLY A 889 -69.32 2.83 -11.33
C GLY A 889 -67.99 3.59 -11.26
N HIS A 890 -67.77 4.67 -12.03
CA HIS A 890 -68.27 6.07 -11.88
C HIS A 890 -67.40 6.93 -10.93
N SER A 891 -66.99 8.17 -11.27
CA SER A 891 -67.31 9.00 -12.46
C SER A 891 -66.30 10.15 -12.71
N SER A 892 -66.06 10.49 -13.99
CA SER A 892 -65.78 11.84 -14.58
C SER A 892 -64.62 12.72 -14.07
N ALA A 893 -63.95 13.57 -14.87
CA ALA A 893 -63.79 13.80 -16.33
C ALA A 893 -62.72 14.94 -16.50
N THR A 894 -62.26 15.47 -17.65
CA THR A 894 -62.70 15.45 -19.07
C THR A 894 -61.53 15.86 -20.00
N SER A 895 -61.61 15.56 -21.30
CA SER A 895 -61.00 16.31 -22.44
C SER A 895 -59.46 16.23 -22.65
N THR A 896 -58.92 16.13 -23.89
CA THR A 896 -59.55 15.89 -25.20
C THR A 896 -58.61 15.24 -26.24
N ASN A 897 -59.12 14.20 -26.92
CA ASN A 897 -58.88 13.72 -28.30
C ASN A 897 -57.61 14.07 -29.10
N GLY A 898 -56.97 13.00 -29.60
CA GLY A 898 -56.35 12.94 -30.93
C GLY A 898 -56.49 11.51 -31.50
N ARG A 899 -57.18 11.34 -32.64
CA ARG A 899 -57.20 10.09 -33.46
C ARG A 899 -56.21 10.29 -34.64
N GLU A 900 -55.81 9.34 -35.49
CA GLU A 900 -56.34 8.07 -36.06
C GLU A 900 -55.12 7.16 -36.44
N ALA A 901 -55.19 5.99 -37.10
CA ALA A 901 -56.01 4.75 -37.03
C ALA A 901 -55.47 3.78 -38.12
N GLY A 902 -55.64 2.45 -38.00
CA GLY A 902 -55.09 1.43 -38.94
C GLY A 902 -53.89 0.68 -38.32
N ASN A 903 -53.86 -0.64 -38.07
CA ASN A 903 -54.50 -1.82 -38.69
C ASN A 903 -53.87 -2.14 -40.08
N THR A 904 -53.39 -3.34 -40.43
CA THR A 904 -53.57 -4.69 -39.84
C THR A 904 -52.53 -5.70 -40.41
N GLN A 905 -52.19 -6.79 -39.67
CA GLN A 905 -51.81 -8.14 -40.18
C GLN A 905 -50.54 -8.29 -41.08
N VAL A 906 -49.99 -9.49 -41.37
CA VAL A 906 -49.69 -10.75 -40.62
C VAL A 906 -48.87 -11.68 -41.55
N HIS A 907 -47.88 -12.40 -41.00
CA HIS A 907 -47.00 -13.39 -41.70
C HIS A 907 -46.14 -12.81 -42.86
N ASP A 908 -45.03 -13.44 -43.25
CA ASP A 908 -44.38 -14.66 -42.69
C ASP A 908 -43.37 -14.33 -41.57
#